data_AF-A0A374UMN6-F1
#
_entry.id   AF-A0A374UMN6-F1
#
_cell.length_a   1.000
_cell.length_b   1.000
_cell.length_c   1.000
_cell.angle_alpha   90.00
_cell.angle_beta   90.00
_cell.angle_gamma   90.00
#
_symmetry.space_group_name_H-M   'P 1'
#
loop_
_entity.id
_entity.type
_entity.pdbx_description
1 polymer ?
#
loop_
_entity_poly.entity_id
_entity_poly.type
_entity_poly.pdbx_seq_one_letter_code
_entity_poly.pdbx_strand_id
1 'polypeptide(L)'
;MKKFLALIIAVVLAVSGLSVISITANAATIFISGNYEYTVNSDDTVNIAGYKGIATDITIPSQILNKNVVKISDNSFYNNSTLTSVKIPNTIKVVGSMAFHNCTKLSKVTLPSNLTEIGYNAFEGTTALTTITIPKTVTTAGNNVFNGSALKTAAIENGATAVADNLFSNAKNLTKVTIPNTVKKVGSMSFYHCEKLSSVTLPNTLTEIGYSAFNGTTALTTITIPKTVTTAGNNVFNGSALKTATIENGATAVADNLFSNAKNLTKVTIPNTVKKVGSMSFYHCEKLSSVTLPNTLTEIGYSAFNGTTVLTTITIPKTVTKAGSDVFEDSGLKTATIENGATAVADNLFSNAKNLTKVTIPNTVKKIGSMSFYGCKSLSSVTLPNTLTEIGYSAFNGTTVLTTITIPKTVTKAGSDVFEDSGLKTATIENGATAVADNLFSNAKNLTKVTIPNTVKKIGSMSFYGCKSLSSVTLPNTLTEIGYSAFNGTTALTTITIPKTVTKAGNDVFEDSGLKTATIENGATSVPNNLFSKATNLTQITIPNTVKKIGSMSFYDCTKLSSVTLPNTLTSIETSAFKNCQAMKSITIPKSVTYFGTTAVGYSDGRVVDGFIIYGYKNTKAQTYATKNKITFKALQEETVPVGDINNDGKIDVSDVTYLQMYLSGNSSYVIKNTKAADANGDGKIDVADVTKIQTIIAS
;
A
#
# COMPACT_ATOMS: atom_id res chain seq x y z
N MET A 1 -66.93 45.58 -8.11
CA MET A 1 -65.64 45.54 -8.82
C MET A 1 -65.59 44.21 -9.57
N LYS A 2 -65.77 44.07 -10.89
CA LYS A 2 -65.24 44.86 -12.01
C LYS A 2 -63.79 45.30 -11.72
N LYS A 3 -62.86 44.78 -12.51
CA LYS A 3 -61.40 45.07 -12.56
C LYS A 3 -60.62 44.31 -11.47
N PHE A 4 -60.22 43.05 -11.69
CA PHE A 4 -59.10 42.67 -12.55
C PHE A 4 -59.41 41.35 -13.28
N LEU A 5 -60.10 41.45 -14.41
CA LEU A 5 -60.08 40.46 -15.48
C LEU A 5 -59.19 41.04 -16.57
N ALA A 6 -58.38 40.18 -17.18
CA ALA A 6 -57.54 40.38 -18.36
C ALA A 6 -56.04 40.60 -18.09
N LEU A 7 -55.25 39.72 -18.72
CA LEU A 7 -53.79 39.65 -18.77
C LEU A 7 -53.15 39.33 -17.41
N ILE A 8 -52.63 38.12 -17.19
CA ILE A 8 -51.49 37.57 -17.91
C ILE A 8 -51.80 36.15 -18.38
N ILE A 9 -52.19 36.04 -19.64
CA ILE A 9 -51.85 34.90 -20.48
C ILE A 9 -50.37 35.07 -20.80
N ALA A 10 -49.52 34.24 -20.22
CA ALA A 10 -48.30 33.69 -20.81
C ALA A 10 -47.38 33.21 -19.69
N VAL A 11 -46.76 32.06 -19.96
CA VAL A 11 -45.59 31.50 -19.26
C VAL A 11 -45.92 30.61 -18.05
N VAL A 12 -46.03 29.31 -18.38
CA VAL A 12 -45.38 28.19 -17.67
C VAL A 12 -45.91 27.88 -16.27
N LEU A 13 -46.75 26.83 -16.20
CA LEU A 13 -46.70 25.69 -15.25
C LEU A 13 -48.11 25.08 -15.09
N ALA A 14 -48.53 24.30 -16.08
CA ALA A 14 -49.62 23.35 -15.91
C ALA A 14 -49.03 22.03 -15.38
N VAL A 15 -49.00 21.89 -14.06
CA VAL A 15 -48.94 20.60 -13.37
C VAL A 15 -50.22 20.46 -12.55
N SER A 16 -50.77 19.23 -12.55
CA SER A 16 -51.79 18.69 -11.65
C SER A 16 -53.26 19.06 -11.93
N GLY A 17 -53.89 18.21 -12.72
CA GLY A 17 -55.34 18.15 -12.93
C GLY A 17 -55.69 16.90 -13.74
N LEU A 18 -55.24 15.74 -13.27
CA LEU A 18 -55.44 14.42 -13.87
C LEU A 18 -56.94 14.13 -14.06
N SER A 19 -57.41 14.21 -15.30
CA SER A 19 -58.50 13.37 -15.77
C SER A 19 -57.91 12.00 -16.10
N VAL A 20 -58.53 10.96 -15.54
CA VAL A 20 -58.18 9.57 -15.76
C VAL A 20 -58.54 9.24 -17.20
N ILE A 21 -57.60 9.42 -18.13
CA ILE A 21 -57.69 8.78 -19.44
C ILE A 21 -57.36 7.32 -19.18
N SER A 22 -58.39 6.50 -19.05
CA SER A 22 -58.28 5.06 -19.17
C SER A 22 -57.57 4.75 -20.49
N ILE A 23 -56.29 4.39 -20.42
CA ILE A 23 -55.57 3.78 -21.53
C ILE A 23 -56.12 2.35 -21.61
N THR A 24 -57.26 2.17 -22.28
CA THR A 24 -57.65 0.86 -22.78
C THR A 24 -56.57 0.43 -23.77
N ALA A 25 -55.69 -0.47 -23.34
CA ALA A 25 -54.86 -1.24 -24.26
C ALA A 25 -55.82 -2.06 -25.13
N ASN A 26 -56.21 -1.54 -26.30
CA ASN A 26 -56.87 -2.35 -27.30
C ASN A 26 -55.87 -3.42 -27.73
N ALA A 27 -56.16 -4.68 -27.40
CA ALA A 27 -55.44 -5.80 -27.99
C ALA A 27 -55.45 -5.65 -29.51
N ALA A 28 -54.30 -5.84 -30.16
CA ALA A 28 -54.20 -5.73 -31.61
C ALA A 28 -55.23 -6.67 -32.26
N THR A 29 -56.03 -6.15 -33.20
CA THR A 29 -57.05 -6.93 -33.90
C THR A 29 -56.39 -8.11 -34.64
N ILE A 30 -56.82 -9.33 -34.33
CA ILE A 30 -56.35 -10.56 -34.97
C ILE A 30 -57.25 -10.88 -36.17
N PHE A 31 -56.63 -11.10 -37.33
CA PHE A 31 -57.25 -11.54 -38.57
C PHE A 31 -56.86 -12.98 -38.87
N ILE A 32 -57.63 -13.67 -39.71
CA ILE A 32 -57.39 -15.06 -40.10
C ILE A 32 -57.28 -15.15 -41.63
N SER A 33 -56.24 -15.82 -42.13
CA SER A 33 -56.10 -16.16 -43.55
C SER A 33 -55.53 -17.57 -43.69
N GLY A 34 -56.37 -18.50 -44.18
CA GLY A 34 -56.06 -19.93 -44.19
C GLY A 34 -55.77 -20.46 -42.79
N ASN A 35 -54.58 -21.02 -42.59
CA ASN A 35 -54.13 -21.58 -41.32
C ASN A 35 -53.42 -20.57 -40.40
N TYR A 36 -53.30 -19.30 -40.81
CA TYR A 36 -52.53 -18.28 -40.10
C TYR A 36 -53.44 -17.26 -39.45
N GLU A 37 -53.18 -16.96 -38.18
CA GLU A 37 -53.66 -15.78 -37.49
C GLU A 37 -52.61 -14.68 -37.60
N TYR A 38 -53.03 -13.44 -37.85
CA TYR A 38 -52.11 -12.34 -38.11
C TYR A 38 -52.64 -10.98 -37.65
N THR A 39 -51.73 -10.05 -37.40
CA THR A 39 -52.05 -8.63 -37.12
C THR A 39 -51.51 -7.76 -38.23
N VAL A 40 -52.20 -6.64 -38.51
CA VAL A 40 -51.76 -5.64 -39.49
C VAL A 40 -51.10 -4.48 -38.75
N ASN A 41 -49.89 -4.12 -39.15
CA ASN A 41 -49.15 -2.97 -38.62
C ASN A 41 -49.61 -1.66 -39.27
N SER A 42 -49.25 -0.52 -38.67
CA SER A 42 -49.58 0.81 -39.21
C SER A 42 -48.92 1.13 -40.55
N ASP A 43 -47.83 0.43 -40.91
CA ASP A 43 -47.08 0.58 -42.17
C ASP A 43 -47.58 -0.39 -43.27
N ASP A 44 -48.78 -0.95 -43.09
CA ASP A 44 -49.40 -1.92 -43.99
C ASP A 44 -48.68 -3.27 -44.11
N THR A 45 -47.72 -3.58 -43.22
CA THR A 45 -47.12 -4.91 -43.11
C THR A 45 -47.89 -5.81 -42.14
N VAL A 46 -47.58 -7.11 -42.14
CA VAL A 46 -48.28 -8.14 -41.36
C VAL A 46 -47.32 -8.89 -40.43
N ASN A 47 -47.77 -9.19 -39.22
CA ASN A 47 -47.10 -10.13 -38.31
C ASN A 47 -47.95 -11.39 -38.16
N ILE A 48 -47.34 -12.57 -38.26
CA ILE A 48 -48.00 -13.81 -37.86
C ILE A 48 -48.20 -13.75 -36.35
N ALA A 49 -49.42 -13.95 -35.87
CA ALA A 49 -49.78 -13.98 -34.46
C ALA A 49 -50.04 -15.42 -33.97
N GLY A 50 -50.41 -16.33 -34.88
CA GLY A 50 -50.74 -17.72 -34.55
C GLY A 50 -50.76 -18.62 -35.79
N TYR A 51 -50.61 -19.93 -35.59
CA TYR A 51 -50.76 -20.95 -36.63
C TYR A 51 -51.62 -22.10 -36.11
N LYS A 52 -52.72 -22.38 -36.82
CA LYS A 52 -53.73 -23.41 -36.46
C LYS A 52 -53.73 -24.61 -37.40
N GLY A 53 -52.79 -24.67 -38.34
CA GLY A 53 -52.73 -25.77 -39.31
C GLY A 53 -52.12 -27.05 -38.73
N ILE A 54 -52.41 -28.17 -39.40
CA ILE A 54 -51.92 -29.52 -39.04
C ILE A 54 -50.81 -30.02 -39.96
N ALA A 55 -50.38 -29.20 -40.94
CA ALA A 55 -49.33 -29.59 -41.86
C ALA A 55 -48.01 -29.80 -41.13
N THR A 56 -47.27 -30.83 -41.52
CA THR A 56 -45.99 -31.19 -40.88
C THR A 56 -44.83 -30.42 -41.52
N ASP A 57 -44.89 -30.10 -42.81
CA ASP A 57 -43.91 -29.26 -43.50
C ASP A 57 -44.60 -28.01 -44.04
N ILE A 58 -44.08 -26.83 -43.68
CA ILE A 58 -44.69 -25.55 -44.09
C ILE A 58 -43.65 -24.58 -44.63
N THR A 59 -44.08 -23.78 -45.60
CA THR A 59 -43.45 -22.50 -45.92
C THR A 59 -44.38 -21.39 -45.44
N ILE A 60 -43.88 -20.52 -44.54
CA ILE A 60 -44.64 -19.34 -44.12
C ILE A 60 -44.77 -18.41 -45.34
N PRO A 61 -45.97 -17.90 -45.65
CA PRO A 61 -46.14 -17.03 -46.81
C PRO A 61 -45.37 -15.71 -46.64
N SER A 62 -44.72 -15.24 -47.69
CA SER A 62 -44.06 -13.92 -47.69
C SER A 62 -45.05 -12.76 -47.70
N GLN A 63 -46.29 -13.02 -48.13
CA GLN A 63 -47.38 -12.04 -48.16
C GLN A 63 -48.70 -12.68 -47.71
N ILE A 64 -49.53 -11.92 -46.99
CA ILE A 64 -50.93 -12.26 -46.70
C ILE A 64 -51.79 -11.11 -47.22
N LEU A 65 -52.72 -11.40 -48.13
CA LEU A 65 -53.58 -10.39 -48.79
C LEU A 65 -52.77 -9.21 -49.37
N ASN A 66 -51.71 -9.52 -50.13
CA ASN A 66 -50.75 -8.57 -50.74
C ASN A 66 -49.92 -7.74 -49.76
N LYS A 67 -50.00 -7.99 -48.45
CA LYS A 67 -49.20 -7.32 -47.41
C LYS A 67 -48.02 -8.18 -47.00
N ASN A 68 -46.82 -7.59 -46.93
CA ASN A 68 -45.60 -8.30 -46.58
C ASN A 68 -45.64 -8.84 -45.14
N VAL A 69 -45.29 -10.11 -44.95
CA VAL A 69 -45.15 -10.72 -43.63
C VAL A 69 -43.75 -10.44 -43.09
N VAL A 70 -43.64 -9.66 -42.01
CA VAL A 70 -42.35 -9.13 -41.51
C VAL A 70 -41.91 -9.67 -40.15
N LYS A 71 -42.82 -10.30 -39.40
CA LYS A 71 -42.54 -10.85 -38.06
C LYS A 71 -43.35 -12.10 -37.80
N ILE A 72 -42.73 -13.06 -37.10
CA ILE A 72 -43.44 -14.10 -36.35
C ILE A 72 -43.53 -13.56 -34.92
N SER A 73 -44.75 -13.37 -34.43
CA SER A 73 -44.98 -12.80 -33.11
C SER A 73 -44.72 -13.84 -32.02
N ASP A 74 -44.80 -13.36 -30.79
CA ASP A 74 -44.62 -14.23 -29.64
C ASP A 74 -45.66 -15.35 -29.65
N ASN A 75 -45.25 -16.56 -29.26
CA ASN A 75 -46.11 -17.74 -29.15
C ASN A 75 -46.81 -18.21 -30.44
N SER A 76 -46.44 -17.71 -31.63
CA SER A 76 -47.21 -17.97 -32.87
C SER A 76 -47.34 -19.45 -33.28
N PHE A 77 -46.36 -20.29 -32.95
CA PHE A 77 -46.39 -21.75 -33.17
C PHE A 77 -46.23 -22.52 -31.85
N TYR A 78 -46.58 -21.90 -30.71
CA TYR A 78 -46.38 -22.48 -29.38
C TYR A 78 -47.01 -23.87 -29.24
N ASN A 79 -46.27 -24.82 -28.65
CA ASN A 79 -46.67 -26.22 -28.44
C ASN A 79 -47.11 -26.97 -29.72
N ASN A 80 -46.69 -26.55 -30.91
CA ASN A 80 -47.10 -27.24 -32.14
C ASN A 80 -46.52 -28.68 -32.19
N SER A 81 -47.41 -29.68 -32.11
CA SER A 81 -47.05 -31.09 -31.98
C SER A 81 -47.02 -31.86 -33.31
N THR A 82 -47.29 -31.19 -34.43
CA THR A 82 -47.33 -31.78 -35.78
C THR A 82 -46.17 -31.30 -36.66
N LEU A 83 -45.71 -30.07 -36.49
CA LEU A 83 -44.71 -29.43 -37.33
C LEU A 83 -43.35 -30.13 -37.24
N THR A 84 -42.90 -30.67 -38.37
CA THR A 84 -41.58 -31.30 -38.56
C THR A 84 -40.58 -30.38 -39.24
N SER A 85 -41.04 -29.48 -40.11
CA SER A 85 -40.18 -28.51 -40.80
C SER A 85 -40.87 -27.19 -41.13
N VAL A 86 -40.10 -26.10 -41.06
CA VAL A 86 -40.57 -24.76 -41.41
C VAL A 86 -39.53 -24.01 -42.24
N LYS A 87 -39.98 -23.42 -43.35
CA LYS A 87 -39.24 -22.44 -44.15
C LYS A 87 -39.79 -21.05 -43.91
N ILE A 88 -38.96 -20.18 -43.36
CA ILE A 88 -39.31 -18.79 -43.04
C ILE A 88 -38.85 -17.88 -44.20
N PRO A 89 -39.73 -17.07 -44.81
CA PRO A 89 -39.41 -16.22 -45.96
C PRO A 89 -38.53 -15.01 -45.58
N ASN A 90 -37.72 -14.54 -46.53
CA ASN A 90 -36.78 -13.43 -46.35
C ASN A 90 -37.42 -12.05 -46.04
N THR A 91 -38.75 -11.95 -46.10
CA THR A 91 -39.49 -10.77 -45.64
C THR A 91 -39.50 -10.65 -44.11
N ILE A 92 -39.34 -11.77 -43.39
CA ILE A 92 -39.34 -11.79 -41.92
C ILE A 92 -38.00 -11.31 -41.36
N LYS A 93 -38.09 -10.36 -40.43
CA LYS A 93 -36.96 -9.75 -39.71
C LYS A 93 -36.86 -10.22 -38.25
N VAL A 94 -37.98 -10.67 -37.66
CA VAL A 94 -38.05 -11.01 -36.23
C VAL A 94 -38.77 -12.34 -36.04
N VAL A 95 -38.16 -13.25 -35.28
CA VAL A 95 -38.82 -14.40 -34.66
C VAL A 95 -39.06 -14.06 -33.19
N GLY A 96 -40.32 -13.94 -32.79
CA GLY A 96 -40.72 -13.52 -31.45
C GLY A 96 -40.39 -14.53 -30.35
N SER A 97 -40.63 -14.13 -29.12
CA SER A 97 -40.39 -14.95 -27.94
C SER A 97 -41.33 -16.15 -27.91
N MET A 98 -40.81 -17.32 -27.56
CA MET A 98 -41.54 -18.58 -27.53
C MET A 98 -42.23 -18.96 -28.86
N ALA A 99 -41.83 -18.35 -29.99
CA ALA A 99 -42.51 -18.50 -31.27
C ALA A 99 -42.66 -19.96 -31.70
N PHE A 100 -41.65 -20.81 -31.48
CA PHE A 100 -41.65 -22.26 -31.73
C PHE A 100 -41.35 -23.06 -30.45
N HIS A 101 -41.74 -22.54 -29.29
CA HIS A 101 -41.56 -23.21 -28.01
C HIS A 101 -42.31 -24.55 -27.98
N ASN A 102 -41.65 -25.61 -27.50
CA ASN A 102 -42.16 -26.99 -27.42
C ASN A 102 -42.70 -27.55 -28.75
N CYS A 103 -42.19 -27.08 -29.88
CA CYS A 103 -42.39 -27.74 -31.18
C CYS A 103 -41.56 -29.03 -31.24
N THR A 104 -41.95 -30.05 -30.48
CA THR A 104 -41.13 -31.25 -30.18
C THR A 104 -40.76 -32.08 -31.41
N LYS A 105 -41.57 -32.06 -32.47
CA LYS A 105 -41.27 -32.77 -33.73
C LYS A 105 -40.48 -31.94 -34.74
N LEU A 106 -40.25 -30.64 -34.47
CA LEU A 106 -39.59 -29.72 -35.40
C LEU A 106 -38.12 -30.10 -35.52
N SER A 107 -37.75 -30.68 -36.65
CA SER A 107 -36.42 -31.20 -36.93
C SER A 107 -35.61 -30.32 -37.89
N LYS A 108 -36.29 -29.47 -38.68
CA LYS A 108 -35.66 -28.60 -39.68
C LYS A 108 -36.28 -27.21 -39.70
N VAL A 109 -35.44 -26.20 -39.52
CA VAL A 109 -35.82 -24.79 -39.61
C VAL A 109 -34.92 -24.10 -40.63
N THR A 110 -35.50 -23.47 -41.64
CA THR A 110 -34.77 -22.57 -42.55
C THR A 110 -35.04 -21.13 -42.12
N LEU A 111 -34.06 -20.49 -41.46
CA LEU A 111 -34.14 -19.09 -41.05
C LEU A 111 -33.97 -18.13 -42.25
N PRO A 112 -34.60 -16.95 -42.23
CA PRO A 112 -34.52 -16.00 -43.35
C PRO A 112 -33.22 -15.20 -43.36
N SER A 113 -32.73 -14.81 -44.53
CA SER A 113 -31.44 -14.12 -44.68
C SER A 113 -31.42 -12.68 -44.12
N ASN A 114 -32.60 -12.11 -43.84
CA ASN A 114 -32.77 -10.76 -43.29
C ASN A 114 -33.17 -10.78 -41.80
N LEU A 115 -33.06 -11.93 -41.13
CA LEU A 115 -33.41 -12.08 -39.72
C LEU A 115 -32.46 -11.27 -38.84
N THR A 116 -32.97 -10.34 -38.05
CA THR A 116 -32.16 -9.51 -37.15
C THR A 116 -32.29 -9.94 -35.69
N GLU A 117 -33.41 -10.54 -35.32
CA GLU A 117 -33.75 -10.86 -33.93
C GLU A 117 -34.42 -12.23 -33.76
N ILE A 118 -33.98 -12.96 -32.73
CA ILE A 118 -34.60 -14.19 -32.24
C ILE A 118 -34.97 -14.00 -30.76
N GLY A 119 -36.26 -14.12 -30.43
CA GLY A 119 -36.78 -13.85 -29.09
C GLY A 119 -36.40 -14.88 -28.03
N TYR A 120 -36.77 -14.56 -26.78
CA TYR A 120 -36.57 -15.43 -25.62
C TYR A 120 -37.26 -16.77 -25.83
N ASN A 121 -36.57 -17.89 -25.53
CA ASN A 121 -37.10 -19.26 -25.65
C ASN A 121 -37.69 -19.61 -27.04
N ALA A 122 -37.32 -18.89 -28.10
CA ALA A 122 -38.01 -18.99 -29.40
C ALA A 122 -38.04 -20.42 -29.98
N PHE A 123 -37.02 -21.25 -29.70
CA PHE A 123 -36.94 -22.65 -30.11
C PHE A 123 -36.72 -23.58 -28.90
N GLU A 124 -37.14 -23.16 -27.70
CA GLU A 124 -37.03 -23.98 -26.51
C GLU A 124 -37.87 -25.27 -26.67
N GLY A 125 -37.38 -26.42 -26.19
CA GLY A 125 -38.11 -27.69 -26.23
C GLY A 125 -38.24 -28.30 -27.63
N THR A 126 -37.50 -27.81 -28.64
CA THR A 126 -37.42 -28.42 -29.97
C THR A 126 -36.58 -29.69 -29.94
N THR A 127 -37.14 -30.76 -29.37
CA THR A 127 -36.42 -32.02 -29.09
C THR A 127 -36.05 -32.85 -30.32
N ALA A 128 -36.49 -32.46 -31.53
CA ALA A 128 -36.07 -33.07 -32.78
C ALA A 128 -35.05 -32.21 -33.58
N LEU A 129 -34.84 -30.93 -33.22
CA LEU A 129 -33.99 -30.02 -33.97
C LEU A 129 -32.52 -30.29 -33.64
N THR A 130 -31.77 -30.89 -34.56
CA THR A 130 -30.37 -31.27 -34.32
C THR A 130 -29.35 -30.29 -34.87
N THR A 131 -29.72 -29.47 -35.85
CA THR A 131 -28.81 -28.52 -36.51
C THR A 131 -29.48 -27.20 -36.84
N ILE A 132 -28.73 -26.10 -36.78
CA ILE A 132 -29.22 -24.78 -37.21
C ILE A 132 -28.09 -23.94 -37.82
N THR A 133 -28.43 -23.15 -38.84
CA THR A 133 -27.56 -22.08 -39.36
C THR A 133 -28.17 -20.74 -39.00
N ILE A 134 -27.44 -19.93 -38.24
CA ILE A 134 -27.85 -18.59 -37.82
C ILE A 134 -27.44 -17.58 -38.89
N PRO A 135 -28.40 -16.82 -39.47
CA PRO A 135 -28.11 -15.81 -40.48
C PRO A 135 -27.13 -14.74 -39.98
N LYS A 136 -26.29 -14.23 -40.89
CA LYS A 136 -25.26 -13.23 -40.56
C LYS A 136 -25.82 -11.91 -40.05
N THR A 137 -27.10 -11.65 -40.30
CA THR A 137 -27.84 -10.45 -39.90
C THR A 137 -28.36 -10.51 -38.46
N VAL A 138 -28.31 -11.66 -37.79
CA VAL A 138 -28.80 -11.80 -36.41
C VAL A 138 -27.83 -11.11 -35.46
N THR A 139 -28.28 -9.99 -34.88
CA THR A 139 -27.51 -9.22 -33.89
C THR A 139 -28.05 -9.37 -32.48
N THR A 140 -29.33 -9.75 -32.35
CA THR A 140 -30.04 -9.84 -31.07
C THR A 140 -30.62 -11.23 -30.89
N ALA A 141 -30.35 -11.84 -29.73
CA ALA A 141 -30.98 -13.08 -29.33
C ALA A 141 -31.45 -13.00 -27.87
N GLY A 142 -32.63 -13.54 -27.59
CA GLY A 142 -33.16 -13.68 -26.24
C GLY A 142 -32.44 -14.78 -25.46
N ASN A 143 -32.69 -14.86 -24.16
CA ASN A 143 -32.16 -15.96 -23.36
C ASN A 143 -32.80 -17.29 -23.77
N ASN A 144 -32.05 -18.39 -23.61
CA ASN A 144 -32.55 -19.76 -23.73
C ASN A 144 -33.19 -20.11 -25.08
N VAL A 145 -32.79 -19.47 -26.18
CA VAL A 145 -33.35 -19.68 -27.54
C VAL A 145 -33.50 -21.17 -27.87
N PHE A 146 -32.48 -21.99 -27.56
CA PHE A 146 -32.44 -23.42 -27.86
C PHE A 146 -32.41 -24.31 -26.60
N ASN A 147 -32.87 -23.80 -25.46
CA ASN A 147 -32.96 -24.60 -24.22
C ASN A 147 -33.83 -25.84 -24.44
N GLY A 148 -33.45 -26.99 -23.88
CA GLY A 148 -34.19 -28.24 -24.05
C GLY A 148 -34.26 -28.79 -25.49
N SER A 149 -33.58 -28.18 -26.46
CA SER A 149 -33.50 -28.69 -27.84
C SER A 149 -32.54 -29.88 -27.95
N ALA A 150 -32.69 -30.65 -29.03
CA ALA A 150 -31.72 -31.69 -29.40
C ALA A 150 -30.53 -31.15 -30.22
N LEU A 151 -30.29 -29.84 -30.20
CA LEU A 151 -29.32 -29.17 -31.05
C LEU A 151 -27.91 -29.72 -30.79
N LYS A 152 -27.33 -30.43 -31.75
CA LYS A 152 -25.99 -31.04 -31.68
C LYS A 152 -24.92 -30.15 -32.28
N THR A 153 -25.24 -29.47 -33.38
CA THR A 153 -24.31 -28.59 -34.10
C THR A 153 -24.98 -27.31 -34.55
N ALA A 154 -24.26 -26.20 -34.52
CA ALA A 154 -24.73 -24.94 -35.08
C ALA A 154 -23.66 -24.28 -35.96
N ALA A 155 -24.08 -23.46 -36.91
CA ALA A 155 -23.20 -22.63 -37.73
C ALA A 155 -23.67 -21.18 -37.69
N ILE A 156 -22.72 -20.24 -37.55
CA ILE A 156 -22.96 -18.82 -37.80
C ILE A 156 -22.61 -18.56 -39.28
N GLU A 157 -23.51 -17.94 -40.02
CA GLU A 157 -23.31 -17.66 -41.44
C GLU A 157 -22.13 -16.70 -41.68
N ASN A 158 -21.36 -16.96 -42.73
CA ASN A 158 -20.23 -16.12 -43.12
C ASN A 158 -20.66 -14.67 -43.40
N GLY A 159 -19.92 -13.71 -42.86
CA GLY A 159 -20.26 -12.28 -42.89
C GLY A 159 -20.85 -11.75 -41.58
N ALA A 160 -21.17 -12.62 -40.62
CA ALA A 160 -21.54 -12.19 -39.28
C ALA A 160 -20.38 -11.46 -38.60
N THR A 161 -20.68 -10.36 -37.91
CA THR A 161 -19.68 -9.57 -37.18
C THR A 161 -19.58 -9.98 -35.71
N ALA A 162 -20.59 -10.66 -35.17
CA ALA A 162 -20.65 -11.14 -33.79
C ALA A 162 -21.45 -12.44 -33.68
N VAL A 163 -21.19 -13.21 -32.62
CA VAL A 163 -22.17 -14.14 -32.05
C VAL A 163 -23.03 -13.34 -31.08
N ALA A 164 -24.34 -13.28 -31.31
CA ALA A 164 -25.25 -12.51 -30.45
C ALA A 164 -25.22 -13.00 -28.99
N ASP A 165 -25.49 -12.07 -28.05
CA ASP A 165 -25.61 -12.39 -26.64
C ASP A 165 -26.70 -13.46 -26.42
N ASN A 166 -26.46 -14.39 -25.48
CA ASN A 166 -27.36 -15.49 -25.10
C ASN A 166 -27.78 -16.49 -26.19
N LEU A 167 -27.29 -16.36 -27.44
CA LEU A 167 -27.81 -17.10 -28.61
C LEU A 167 -27.92 -18.62 -28.41
N PHE A 168 -26.92 -19.25 -27.78
CA PHE A 168 -26.92 -20.68 -27.47
C PHE A 168 -26.95 -20.95 -25.96
N SER A 169 -27.39 -19.99 -25.14
CA SER A 169 -27.59 -20.19 -23.71
C SER A 169 -28.47 -21.42 -23.44
N ASN A 170 -28.01 -22.30 -22.55
CA ASN A 170 -28.61 -23.58 -22.17
C ASN A 170 -28.87 -24.56 -23.33
N ALA A 171 -28.17 -24.43 -24.46
CA ALA A 171 -28.17 -25.45 -25.52
C ALA A 171 -27.33 -26.67 -25.08
N LYS A 172 -27.79 -27.39 -24.06
CA LYS A 172 -27.03 -28.44 -23.35
C LYS A 172 -26.56 -29.60 -24.23
N ASN A 173 -27.22 -29.83 -25.38
CA ASN A 173 -26.83 -30.87 -26.33
C ASN A 173 -25.80 -30.42 -27.38
N LEU A 174 -25.46 -29.13 -27.41
CA LEU A 174 -24.59 -28.55 -28.42
C LEU A 174 -23.15 -29.03 -28.22
N THR A 175 -22.61 -29.71 -29.22
CA THR A 175 -21.26 -30.30 -29.17
C THR A 175 -20.22 -29.51 -29.97
N LYS A 176 -20.67 -28.76 -30.98
CA LYS A 176 -19.80 -28.01 -31.90
C LYS A 176 -20.54 -26.80 -32.47
N VAL A 177 -19.82 -25.69 -32.59
CA VAL A 177 -20.28 -24.49 -33.31
C VAL A 177 -19.23 -24.03 -34.30
N THR A 178 -19.64 -23.75 -35.53
CA THR A 178 -18.78 -23.14 -36.56
C THR A 178 -18.95 -21.63 -36.51
N ILE A 179 -17.87 -20.92 -36.17
CA ILE A 179 -17.82 -19.45 -36.13
C ILE A 179 -16.91 -18.97 -37.28
N PRO A 180 -17.40 -18.12 -38.21
CA PRO A 180 -16.61 -17.67 -39.36
C PRO A 180 -15.57 -16.62 -38.95
N ASN A 181 -14.48 -16.51 -39.74
CA ASN A 181 -13.40 -15.53 -39.54
C ASN A 181 -13.81 -14.07 -39.76
N THR A 182 -15.10 -13.76 -39.97
CA THR A 182 -15.64 -12.40 -39.98
C THR A 182 -16.06 -11.91 -38.60
N VAL A 183 -16.22 -12.83 -37.64
CA VAL A 183 -16.71 -12.53 -36.28
C VAL A 183 -15.63 -11.89 -35.43
N LYS A 184 -15.92 -10.68 -34.92
CA LYS A 184 -15.04 -9.89 -34.06
C LYS A 184 -15.40 -10.01 -32.57
N LYS A 185 -16.62 -10.44 -32.25
CA LYS A 185 -17.12 -10.55 -30.87
C LYS A 185 -17.88 -11.85 -30.63
N VAL A 186 -17.56 -12.53 -29.54
CA VAL A 186 -18.42 -13.57 -28.96
C VAL A 186 -19.25 -12.90 -27.86
N GLY A 187 -20.57 -12.89 -28.02
CA GLY A 187 -21.49 -12.21 -27.11
C GLY A 187 -21.51 -12.76 -25.69
N SER A 188 -22.01 -11.95 -24.76
CA SER A 188 -22.20 -12.33 -23.36
C SER A 188 -23.15 -13.52 -23.25
N MET A 189 -22.81 -14.50 -22.41
CA MET A 189 -23.58 -15.72 -22.19
C MET A 189 -23.93 -16.52 -23.46
N SER A 190 -23.27 -16.26 -24.59
CA SER A 190 -23.60 -16.85 -25.89
C SER A 190 -23.53 -18.38 -25.90
N PHE A 191 -22.66 -19.00 -25.09
CA PHE A 191 -22.55 -20.45 -24.87
C PHE A 191 -22.71 -20.83 -23.39
N TYR A 192 -23.47 -20.04 -22.62
CA TYR A 192 -23.76 -20.29 -21.21
C TYR A 192 -24.43 -21.66 -21.01
N HIS A 193 -23.92 -22.52 -20.12
CA HIS A 193 -24.37 -23.90 -19.89
C HIS A 193 -24.54 -24.75 -21.17
N CYS A 194 -23.68 -24.53 -22.17
CA CYS A 194 -23.50 -25.50 -23.27
C CYS A 194 -22.68 -26.70 -22.76
N GLU A 195 -23.28 -27.51 -21.90
CA GLU A 195 -22.60 -28.57 -21.13
C GLU A 195 -21.83 -29.58 -22.00
N LYS A 196 -22.34 -29.95 -23.18
CA LYS A 196 -21.68 -30.88 -24.12
C LYS A 196 -20.73 -30.24 -25.13
N LEU A 197 -20.53 -28.92 -25.08
CA LEU A 197 -19.64 -28.22 -26.02
C LEU A 197 -18.19 -28.57 -25.65
N SER A 198 -17.59 -29.46 -26.44
CA SER A 198 -16.26 -30.02 -26.16
C SER A 198 -15.14 -29.30 -26.90
N SER A 199 -15.46 -28.61 -28.01
CA SER A 199 -14.50 -27.81 -28.77
C SER A 199 -15.18 -26.63 -29.46
N VAL A 200 -14.46 -25.52 -29.53
CA VAL A 200 -14.83 -24.34 -30.30
C VAL A 200 -13.57 -23.74 -30.89
N THR A 201 -13.58 -23.50 -32.20
CA THR A 201 -12.50 -22.75 -32.87
C THR A 201 -12.87 -21.28 -32.85
N LEU A 202 -12.10 -20.49 -32.11
CA LEU A 202 -12.27 -19.04 -32.08
C LEU A 202 -11.66 -18.42 -33.35
N PRO A 203 -12.34 -17.46 -34.01
CA PRO A 203 -11.86 -16.87 -35.26
C PRO A 203 -10.64 -15.97 -35.02
N ASN A 204 -9.75 -15.89 -36.01
CA ASN A 204 -8.51 -15.10 -35.91
C ASN A 204 -8.72 -13.57 -35.97
N THR A 205 -9.96 -13.11 -36.18
CA THR A 205 -10.38 -11.70 -36.13
C THR A 205 -11.06 -11.33 -34.82
N LEU A 206 -11.18 -12.29 -33.88
CA LEU A 206 -11.87 -12.09 -32.61
C LEU A 206 -11.11 -11.09 -31.73
N THR A 207 -11.76 -10.01 -31.32
CA THR A 207 -11.20 -9.00 -30.43
C THR A 207 -11.79 -9.02 -29.03
N GLU A 208 -13.02 -9.52 -28.89
CA GLU A 208 -13.78 -9.49 -27.62
C GLU A 208 -14.48 -10.82 -27.32
N ILE A 209 -14.36 -11.27 -26.07
CA ILE A 209 -15.15 -12.39 -25.51
C ILE A 209 -16.01 -11.85 -24.36
N GLY A 210 -17.33 -11.95 -24.49
CA GLY A 210 -18.29 -11.36 -23.57
C GLY A 210 -18.34 -12.02 -22.18
N TYR A 211 -19.07 -11.38 -21.28
CA TYR A 211 -19.29 -11.86 -19.91
C TYR A 211 -19.87 -13.27 -19.91
N SER A 212 -19.26 -14.18 -19.15
CA SER A 212 -19.72 -15.58 -19.00
C SER A 212 -19.98 -16.33 -20.31
N ALA A 213 -19.31 -15.95 -21.41
CA ALA A 213 -19.59 -16.48 -22.74
C ALA A 213 -19.51 -18.02 -22.82
N PHE A 214 -18.59 -18.65 -22.09
CA PHE A 214 -18.40 -20.11 -22.03
C PHE A 214 -18.61 -20.67 -20.61
N ASN A 215 -19.34 -19.95 -19.76
CA ASN A 215 -19.59 -20.41 -18.39
C ASN A 215 -20.46 -21.68 -18.41
N GLY A 216 -20.10 -22.68 -17.61
CA GLY A 216 -20.81 -23.97 -17.54
C GLY A 216 -20.53 -24.92 -18.71
N THR A 217 -19.51 -24.66 -19.53
CA THR A 217 -19.07 -25.59 -20.59
C THR A 217 -18.29 -26.77 -20.00
N THR A 218 -19.02 -27.71 -19.41
CA THR A 218 -18.46 -28.84 -18.64
C THR A 218 -17.77 -29.91 -19.49
N ALA A 219 -17.89 -29.87 -20.81
CA ALA A 219 -17.12 -30.72 -21.73
C ALA A 219 -15.90 -30.02 -22.36
N LEU A 220 -15.77 -28.69 -22.26
CA LEU A 220 -14.68 -27.93 -22.89
C LEU A 220 -13.41 -28.04 -22.06
N THR A 221 -12.45 -28.86 -22.51
CA THR A 221 -11.21 -29.12 -21.74
C THR A 221 -10.02 -28.27 -22.19
N THR A 222 -10.04 -27.74 -23.42
CA THR A 222 -8.93 -26.96 -23.97
C THR A 222 -9.43 -25.79 -24.82
N ILE A 223 -8.70 -24.68 -24.83
CA ILE A 223 -9.00 -23.52 -25.69
C ILE A 223 -7.73 -22.84 -26.17
N THR A 224 -7.75 -22.36 -27.42
CA THR A 224 -6.74 -21.43 -27.95
C THR A 224 -7.39 -20.05 -28.08
N ILE A 225 -6.82 -19.05 -27.41
CA ILE A 225 -7.27 -17.67 -27.47
C ILE A 225 -6.51 -16.95 -28.59
N PRO A 226 -7.21 -16.41 -29.61
CA PRO A 226 -6.57 -15.70 -30.72
C PRO A 226 -5.76 -14.50 -30.25
N LYS A 227 -4.65 -14.22 -30.96
CA LYS A 227 -3.74 -13.11 -30.62
C LYS A 227 -4.38 -11.72 -30.67
N THR A 228 -5.52 -11.62 -31.35
CA THR A 228 -6.31 -10.39 -31.52
C THR A 228 -7.24 -10.10 -30.34
N VAL A 229 -7.43 -11.05 -29.41
CA VAL A 229 -8.30 -10.83 -28.24
C VAL A 229 -7.64 -9.88 -27.26
N THR A 230 -8.23 -8.70 -27.12
CA THR A 230 -7.77 -7.66 -26.18
C THR A 230 -8.72 -7.46 -25.02
N THR A 231 -9.98 -7.88 -25.17
CA THR A 231 -11.04 -7.65 -24.18
C THR A 231 -11.72 -8.97 -23.82
N ALA A 232 -11.87 -9.23 -22.54
CA ALA A 232 -12.65 -10.35 -22.02
C ALA A 232 -13.55 -9.89 -20.86
N GLY A 233 -14.78 -10.40 -20.82
CA GLY A 233 -15.70 -10.17 -19.71
C GLY A 233 -15.37 -11.04 -18.49
N ASN A 234 -16.01 -10.76 -17.37
CA ASN A 234 -15.84 -11.60 -16.18
C ASN A 234 -16.39 -13.02 -16.39
N ASN A 235 -15.79 -14.00 -15.71
CA ASN A 235 -16.28 -15.37 -15.64
C ASN A 235 -16.41 -16.10 -16.98
N VAL A 236 -15.63 -15.74 -18.02
CA VAL A 236 -15.72 -16.34 -19.37
C VAL A 236 -15.81 -17.87 -19.31
N PHE A 237 -14.94 -18.51 -18.51
CA PHE A 237 -14.82 -19.96 -18.38
C PHE A 237 -15.20 -20.48 -16.99
N ASN A 238 -15.96 -19.71 -16.21
CA ASN A 238 -16.42 -20.17 -14.88
C ASN A 238 -17.27 -21.44 -15.01
N GLY A 239 -17.05 -22.44 -14.17
CA GLY A 239 -17.78 -23.71 -14.24
C GLY A 239 -17.45 -24.59 -15.46
N SER A 240 -16.49 -24.19 -16.30
CA SER A 240 -16.01 -25.05 -17.40
C SER A 240 -15.10 -26.18 -16.89
N ALA A 241 -14.93 -27.22 -17.72
CA ALA A 241 -13.93 -28.27 -17.49
C ALA A 241 -12.55 -27.91 -18.05
N LEU A 242 -12.28 -26.63 -18.31
CA LEU A 242 -11.07 -26.17 -18.97
C LEU A 242 -9.83 -26.56 -18.16
N LYS A 243 -9.01 -27.47 -18.69
CA LYS A 243 -7.77 -27.97 -18.06
C LYS A 243 -6.54 -27.21 -18.52
N THR A 244 -6.49 -26.84 -19.81
CA THR A 244 -5.35 -26.13 -20.40
C THR A 244 -5.82 -25.05 -21.36
N ALA A 245 -5.11 -23.92 -21.38
CA ALA A 245 -5.34 -22.87 -22.35
C ALA A 245 -4.04 -22.42 -23.03
N THR A 246 -4.14 -21.95 -24.27
CA THR A 246 -3.03 -21.38 -25.02
C THR A 246 -3.40 -19.98 -25.49
N ILE A 247 -2.56 -19.00 -25.21
CA ILE A 247 -2.62 -17.69 -25.85
C ILE A 247 -1.81 -17.77 -27.15
N GLU A 248 -2.42 -17.41 -28.28
CA GLU A 248 -1.77 -17.53 -29.59
C GLU A 248 -0.54 -16.61 -29.71
N ASN A 249 0.49 -17.09 -30.39
CA ASN A 249 1.71 -16.32 -30.64
C ASN A 249 1.42 -15.00 -31.37
N GLY A 250 2.05 -13.91 -30.92
CA GLY A 250 1.79 -12.56 -31.40
C GLY A 250 0.84 -11.75 -30.52
N ALA A 251 0.19 -12.36 -29.52
CA ALA A 251 -0.56 -11.62 -28.52
C ALA A 251 0.38 -10.69 -27.73
N THR A 252 -0.07 -9.46 -27.47
CA THR A 252 0.70 -8.47 -26.71
C THR A 252 0.31 -8.45 -25.22
N ALA A 253 -0.84 -9.01 -24.87
CA ALA A 253 -1.34 -9.09 -23.50
C ALA A 253 -2.19 -10.35 -23.29
N VAL A 254 -2.30 -10.79 -22.04
CA VAL A 254 -3.44 -11.59 -21.57
C VAL A 254 -4.53 -10.61 -21.15
N ALA A 255 -5.72 -10.68 -21.76
CA ALA A 255 -6.82 -9.77 -21.43
C ALA A 255 -7.24 -9.86 -19.96
N ASP A 256 -7.74 -8.76 -19.40
CA ASP A 256 -8.29 -8.72 -18.06
C ASP A 256 -9.44 -9.75 -17.93
N ASN A 257 -9.54 -10.40 -16.77
CA ASN A 257 -10.59 -11.39 -16.43
C ASN A 257 -10.68 -12.66 -17.29
N LEU A 258 -9.83 -12.84 -18.30
CA LEU A 258 -9.98 -13.87 -19.34
C LEU A 258 -10.20 -15.29 -18.80
N PHE A 259 -9.47 -15.70 -17.77
CA PHE A 259 -9.63 -17.00 -17.11
C PHE A 259 -10.14 -16.88 -15.66
N SER A 260 -10.75 -15.75 -15.30
CA SER A 260 -11.34 -15.58 -13.97
C SER A 260 -12.33 -16.71 -13.66
N ASN A 261 -12.16 -17.34 -12.50
CA ASN A 261 -12.91 -18.49 -11.99
C ASN A 261 -12.85 -19.75 -12.88
N ALA A 262 -11.83 -19.89 -13.73
CA ALA A 262 -11.56 -21.14 -14.44
C ALA A 262 -10.93 -22.18 -13.48
N LYS A 263 -11.70 -22.64 -12.48
CA LYS A 263 -11.22 -23.46 -11.35
C LYS A 263 -10.56 -24.78 -11.74
N ASN A 264 -10.83 -25.31 -12.94
CA ASN A 264 -10.22 -26.53 -13.46
C ASN A 264 -8.91 -26.31 -14.22
N LEU A 265 -8.52 -25.06 -14.45
CA LEU A 265 -7.36 -24.71 -15.27
C LEU A 265 -6.07 -25.06 -14.53
N THR A 266 -5.28 -25.94 -15.12
CA THR A 266 -4.03 -26.45 -14.51
C THR A 266 -2.78 -25.84 -15.12
N LYS A 267 -2.86 -25.39 -16.38
CA LYS A 267 -1.72 -24.85 -17.15
C LYS A 267 -2.20 -23.86 -18.21
N VAL A 268 -1.42 -22.79 -18.38
CA VAL A 268 -1.60 -21.82 -19.46
C VAL A 268 -0.28 -21.60 -20.19
N THR A 269 -0.32 -21.65 -21.51
CA THR A 269 0.81 -21.32 -22.37
C THR A 269 0.70 -19.85 -22.79
N ILE A 270 1.66 -19.03 -22.33
CA ILE A 270 1.74 -17.60 -22.65
C ILE A 270 2.96 -17.38 -23.57
N PRO A 271 2.81 -16.79 -24.77
CA PRO A 271 3.91 -16.61 -25.69
C PRO A 271 4.84 -15.46 -25.26
N ASN A 272 6.11 -15.52 -25.69
CA ASN A 272 7.13 -14.49 -25.41
C ASN A 272 6.86 -13.13 -26.08
N THR A 273 5.73 -12.94 -26.75
CA THR A 273 5.29 -11.63 -27.26
C THR A 273 4.46 -10.83 -26.24
N VAL A 274 3.99 -11.48 -25.17
CA VAL A 274 3.11 -10.86 -24.17
C VAL A 274 3.91 -9.97 -23.22
N LYS A 275 3.51 -8.69 -23.17
CA LYS A 275 4.10 -7.65 -22.31
C LYS A 275 3.30 -7.38 -21.04
N LYS A 276 2.04 -7.81 -20.99
CA LYS A 276 1.13 -7.60 -19.86
C LYS A 276 0.29 -8.83 -19.56
N VAL A 277 0.24 -9.22 -18.29
CA VAL A 277 -0.80 -10.10 -17.75
C VAL A 277 -1.89 -9.22 -17.17
N GLY A 278 -3.11 -9.32 -17.71
CA GLY A 278 -4.25 -8.47 -17.32
C GLY A 278 -4.71 -8.67 -15.87
N SER A 279 -5.42 -7.68 -15.36
CA SER A 279 -6.03 -7.71 -14.03
C SER A 279 -7.03 -8.87 -13.92
N MET A 280 -7.01 -9.58 -12.80
CA MET A 280 -7.87 -10.74 -12.52
C MET A 280 -7.85 -11.85 -13.59
N SER A 281 -6.84 -11.86 -14.48
CA SER A 281 -6.80 -12.78 -15.63
C SER A 281 -6.78 -14.26 -15.21
N PHE A 282 -6.21 -14.60 -14.05
CA PHE A 282 -6.23 -15.94 -13.44
C PHE A 282 -6.83 -15.93 -12.02
N TYR A 283 -7.74 -14.99 -11.74
CA TYR A 283 -8.44 -14.88 -10.46
C TYR A 283 -9.22 -16.16 -10.14
N HIS A 284 -9.03 -16.75 -8.95
CA HIS A 284 -9.60 -18.05 -8.53
C HIS A 284 -9.40 -19.19 -9.53
N CYS A 285 -8.26 -19.22 -10.23
CA CYS A 285 -7.78 -20.41 -10.93
C CYS A 285 -7.19 -21.43 -9.93
N GLU A 286 -8.05 -22.00 -9.09
CA GLU A 286 -7.67 -22.79 -7.91
C GLU A 286 -6.76 -24.01 -8.21
N LYS A 287 -6.82 -24.58 -9.42
CA LYS A 287 -5.96 -25.71 -9.83
C LYS A 287 -4.73 -25.33 -10.65
N LEU A 288 -4.48 -24.03 -10.87
CA LEU A 288 -3.34 -23.57 -11.65
C LEU A 288 -2.07 -23.79 -10.84
N SER A 289 -1.31 -24.82 -11.19
CA SER A 289 -0.12 -25.27 -10.44
C SER A 289 1.18 -24.70 -10.97
N SER A 290 1.20 -24.29 -12.24
CA SER A 290 2.37 -23.66 -12.86
C SER A 290 1.96 -22.70 -13.96
N VAL A 291 2.70 -21.60 -14.05
CA VAL A 291 2.62 -20.63 -15.14
C VAL A 291 4.04 -20.15 -15.44
N THR A 292 4.44 -20.25 -16.70
CA THR A 292 5.70 -19.67 -17.17
C THR A 292 5.41 -18.25 -17.63
N LEU A 293 5.92 -17.26 -16.90
CA LEU A 293 5.82 -15.86 -17.29
C LEU A 293 6.81 -15.56 -18.42
N PRO A 294 6.40 -14.87 -19.50
CA PRO A 294 7.27 -14.60 -20.63
C PRO A 294 8.37 -13.60 -20.29
N ASN A 295 9.54 -13.73 -20.91
CA ASN A 295 10.70 -12.86 -20.64
C ASN A 295 10.52 -11.39 -21.10
N THR A 296 9.50 -11.11 -21.90
CA THR A 296 9.11 -9.76 -22.34
C THR A 296 8.07 -9.10 -21.44
N LEU A 297 7.62 -9.78 -20.38
CA LEU A 297 6.58 -9.31 -19.46
C LEU A 297 7.05 -8.08 -18.67
N THR A 298 6.34 -6.97 -18.81
CA THR A 298 6.65 -5.72 -18.10
C THR A 298 5.66 -5.40 -16.97
N GLU A 299 4.45 -5.94 -17.04
CA GLU A 299 3.35 -5.61 -16.12
C GLU A 299 2.51 -6.83 -15.74
N ILE A 300 2.20 -6.95 -14.45
CA ILE A 300 1.24 -7.92 -13.91
C ILE A 300 0.09 -7.14 -13.26
N GLY A 301 -1.14 -7.37 -13.73
CA GLY A 301 -2.32 -6.63 -13.29
C GLY A 301 -2.77 -6.92 -11.85
N TYR A 302 -3.71 -6.12 -11.38
CA TYR A 302 -4.35 -6.26 -10.07
C TYR A 302 -4.95 -7.66 -9.90
N SER A 303 -4.67 -8.33 -8.78
CA SER A 303 -5.21 -9.65 -8.44
C SER A 303 -5.05 -10.72 -9.54
N ALA A 304 -4.04 -10.58 -10.42
CA ALA A 304 -3.91 -11.43 -11.60
C ALA A 304 -3.84 -12.93 -11.29
N PHE A 305 -3.23 -13.31 -10.16
CA PHE A 305 -3.09 -14.69 -9.69
C PHE A 305 -3.72 -14.90 -8.29
N ASN A 306 -4.63 -14.01 -7.87
CA ASN A 306 -5.31 -14.14 -6.59
C ASN A 306 -6.16 -15.43 -6.57
N GLY A 307 -6.11 -16.20 -5.49
CA GLY A 307 -6.85 -17.46 -5.34
C GLY A 307 -6.24 -18.64 -6.12
N THR A 308 -5.01 -18.53 -6.63
CA THR A 308 -4.28 -19.67 -7.22
C THR A 308 -3.73 -20.59 -6.12
N THR A 309 -4.63 -21.30 -5.44
CA THR A 309 -4.37 -22.00 -4.17
C THR A 309 -3.33 -23.12 -4.25
N VAL A 310 -3.04 -23.66 -5.44
CA VAL A 310 -2.01 -24.69 -5.66
C VAL A 310 -0.72 -24.19 -6.33
N LEU A 311 -0.65 -22.91 -6.72
CA LEU A 311 0.55 -22.30 -7.29
C LEU A 311 1.57 -22.03 -6.18
N THR A 312 2.53 -22.95 -6.00
CA THR A 312 3.46 -22.88 -4.85
C THR A 312 4.74 -22.11 -5.12
N THR A 313 5.14 -21.95 -6.39
CA THR A 313 6.37 -21.27 -6.78
C THR A 313 6.16 -20.39 -8.02
N ILE A 314 6.86 -19.26 -8.08
CA ILE A 314 6.88 -18.41 -9.27
C ILE A 314 8.26 -17.79 -9.51
N THR A 315 8.64 -17.64 -10.78
CA THR A 315 9.78 -16.82 -11.20
C THR A 315 9.24 -15.57 -11.89
N ILE A 316 9.59 -14.40 -11.35
CA ILE A 316 9.21 -13.10 -11.90
C ILE A 316 10.30 -12.65 -12.88
N PRO A 317 9.97 -12.43 -14.17
CA PRO A 317 10.93 -11.98 -15.18
C PRO A 317 11.59 -10.65 -14.81
N LYS A 318 12.86 -10.49 -15.18
CA LYS A 318 13.66 -9.27 -14.88
C LYS A 318 13.10 -7.99 -15.49
N THR A 319 12.23 -8.13 -16.49
CA THR A 319 11.55 -7.07 -17.24
C THR A 319 10.32 -6.53 -16.52
N VAL A 320 9.81 -7.22 -15.49
CA VAL A 320 8.64 -6.78 -14.71
C VAL A 320 9.02 -5.57 -13.87
N THR A 321 8.39 -4.44 -14.17
CA THR A 321 8.60 -3.16 -13.46
C THR A 321 7.33 -2.64 -12.81
N LYS A 322 6.17 -3.22 -13.13
CA LYS A 322 4.86 -2.83 -12.59
C LYS A 322 4.09 -4.05 -12.14
N ALA A 323 3.49 -3.97 -10.96
CA ALA A 323 2.54 -4.93 -10.45
C ALA A 323 1.35 -4.20 -9.82
N GLY A 324 0.14 -4.73 -10.03
CA GLY A 324 -1.05 -4.29 -9.29
C GLY A 324 -1.02 -4.77 -7.85
N SER A 325 -1.98 -4.33 -7.02
CA SER A 325 -2.12 -4.90 -5.68
C SER A 325 -2.62 -6.34 -5.71
N ASP A 326 -2.31 -7.09 -4.65
CA ASP A 326 -2.89 -8.39 -4.34
C ASP A 326 -2.69 -9.44 -5.44
N VAL A 327 -1.63 -9.32 -6.25
CA VAL A 327 -1.33 -10.22 -7.39
C VAL A 327 -1.44 -11.68 -6.99
N PHE A 328 -0.91 -12.02 -5.81
CA PHE A 328 -0.85 -13.37 -5.26
C PHE A 328 -1.62 -13.51 -3.94
N GLU A 329 -2.59 -12.63 -3.67
CA GLU A 329 -3.44 -12.79 -2.47
C GLU A 329 -4.19 -14.13 -2.53
N ASP A 330 -4.28 -14.80 -1.37
CA ASP A 330 -4.91 -16.12 -1.21
C ASP A 330 -4.37 -17.22 -2.16
N SER A 331 -3.20 -17.00 -2.76
CA SER A 331 -2.48 -18.03 -3.52
C SER A 331 -1.78 -19.03 -2.60
N GLY A 332 -1.44 -20.20 -3.15
CA GLY A 332 -0.60 -21.21 -2.50
C GLY A 332 0.89 -20.86 -2.45
N LEU A 333 1.27 -19.64 -2.81
CA LEU A 333 2.65 -19.28 -3.10
C LEU A 333 3.53 -19.38 -1.86
N LYS A 334 4.47 -20.32 -1.85
CA LYS A 334 5.43 -20.55 -0.75
C LYS A 334 6.77 -19.88 -0.99
N THR A 335 7.25 -19.88 -2.24
CA THR A 335 8.53 -19.28 -2.61
C THR A 335 8.44 -18.52 -3.92
N ALA A 336 9.15 -17.40 -4.01
CA ALA A 336 9.28 -16.64 -5.26
C ALA A 336 10.75 -16.34 -5.59
N THR A 337 11.05 -16.26 -6.88
CA THR A 337 12.37 -15.83 -7.38
C THR A 337 12.21 -14.63 -8.28
N ILE A 338 12.95 -13.56 -8.03
CA ILE A 338 13.12 -12.45 -8.96
C ILE A 338 14.28 -12.80 -9.89
N GLU A 339 14.06 -12.78 -11.21
CA GLU A 339 15.08 -13.17 -12.18
C GLU A 339 16.31 -12.24 -12.15
N ASN A 340 17.50 -12.83 -12.32
CA ASN A 340 18.76 -12.08 -12.37
C ASN A 340 18.75 -11.02 -13.47
N GLY A 341 19.22 -9.81 -13.14
CA GLY A 341 19.16 -8.64 -14.03
C GLY A 341 18.00 -7.69 -13.73
N ALA A 342 17.07 -8.06 -12.84
CA ALA A 342 16.06 -7.13 -12.35
C ALA A 342 16.73 -5.97 -11.60
N THR A 343 16.26 -4.75 -11.83
CA THR A 343 16.77 -3.54 -11.16
C THR A 343 15.97 -3.16 -9.92
N ALA A 344 14.74 -3.68 -9.79
CA ALA A 344 13.85 -3.43 -8.66
C ALA A 344 12.92 -4.63 -8.43
N VAL A 345 12.40 -4.74 -7.20
CA VAL A 345 11.15 -5.46 -6.93
C VAL A 345 10.02 -4.45 -7.12
N ALA A 346 9.05 -4.74 -8.00
CA ALA A 346 7.95 -3.83 -8.29
C ALA A 346 7.08 -3.57 -7.04
N ASP A 347 6.46 -2.39 -6.99
CA ASP A 347 5.50 -2.03 -5.96
C ASP A 347 4.35 -3.06 -5.92
N ASN A 348 3.87 -3.40 -4.72
CA ASN A 348 2.78 -4.35 -4.45
C ASN A 348 2.95 -5.81 -4.93
N LEU A 349 4.07 -6.18 -5.55
CA LEU A 349 4.22 -7.45 -6.28
C LEU A 349 3.81 -8.69 -5.48
N PHE A 350 4.13 -8.76 -4.19
CA PHE A 350 3.73 -9.83 -3.28
C PHE A 350 2.82 -9.35 -2.14
N SER A 351 2.13 -8.21 -2.31
CA SER A 351 1.16 -7.74 -1.33
C SER A 351 0.14 -8.84 -1.02
N ASN A 352 -0.10 -9.07 0.26
CA ASN A 352 -1.01 -10.07 0.83
C ASN A 352 -0.75 -11.52 0.38
N ALA A 353 0.46 -11.85 -0.08
CA ALA A 353 0.89 -13.23 -0.31
C ALA A 353 1.13 -13.95 1.04
N LYS A 354 0.05 -14.24 1.77
CA LYS A 354 0.05 -14.71 3.17
C LYS A 354 0.84 -16.01 3.38
N ASN A 355 0.97 -16.85 2.34
CA ASN A 355 1.69 -18.13 2.37
C ASN A 355 3.18 -18.02 1.98
N LEU A 356 3.64 -16.85 1.54
CA LEU A 356 5.00 -16.65 1.05
C LEU A 356 6.00 -16.71 2.20
N THR A 357 6.90 -17.70 2.17
CA THR A 357 7.86 -17.95 3.25
C THR A 357 9.27 -17.46 2.93
N LYS A 358 9.62 -17.38 1.65
CA LYS A 358 10.96 -17.01 1.17
C LYS A 358 10.89 -16.37 -0.21
N VAL A 359 11.72 -15.35 -0.42
CA VAL A 359 11.94 -14.71 -1.72
C VAL A 359 13.42 -14.62 -2.03
N THR A 360 13.80 -15.05 -3.23
CA THR A 360 15.17 -14.89 -3.75
C THR A 360 15.25 -13.62 -4.56
N ILE A 361 16.05 -12.65 -4.08
CA ILE A 361 16.26 -11.34 -4.71
C ILE A 361 17.72 -11.28 -5.21
N PRO A 362 17.97 -11.03 -6.51
CA PRO A 362 19.32 -11.02 -7.06
C PRO A 362 20.07 -9.75 -6.69
N ASN A 363 21.42 -9.83 -6.66
CA ASN A 363 22.31 -8.71 -6.37
C ASN A 363 22.30 -7.59 -7.44
N THR A 364 21.44 -7.64 -8.44
CA THR A 364 21.21 -6.55 -9.41
C THR A 364 20.14 -5.56 -8.94
N VAL A 365 19.33 -5.93 -7.94
CA VAL A 365 18.21 -5.13 -7.45
C VAL A 365 18.69 -3.97 -6.57
N LYS A 366 18.35 -2.75 -6.98
CA LYS A 366 18.69 -1.50 -6.29
C LYS A 366 17.56 -0.93 -5.43
N LYS A 367 16.32 -1.40 -5.65
CA LYS A 367 15.12 -0.91 -4.95
C LYS A 367 14.16 -2.05 -4.61
N ILE A 368 13.68 -2.07 -3.37
CA ILE A 368 12.47 -2.82 -2.99
C ILE A 368 11.29 -1.86 -3.08
N GLY A 369 10.29 -2.19 -3.90
CA GLY A 369 9.10 -1.37 -4.12
C GLY A 369 8.22 -1.20 -2.88
N SER A 370 7.40 -0.14 -2.90
CA SER A 370 6.41 0.13 -1.85
C SER A 370 5.41 -1.01 -1.76
N MET A 371 5.05 -1.41 -0.54
CA MET A 371 4.12 -2.51 -0.24
C MET A 371 4.47 -3.86 -0.91
N SER A 372 5.69 -4.04 -1.41
CA SER A 372 6.06 -5.22 -2.19
C SER A 372 5.92 -6.54 -1.42
N PHE A 373 6.09 -6.52 -0.09
CA PHE A 373 5.82 -7.65 0.81
C PHE A 373 4.82 -7.28 1.92
N TYR A 374 3.95 -6.30 1.67
CA TYR A 374 2.88 -5.92 2.60
C TYR A 374 2.01 -7.14 2.93
N GLY A 375 1.71 -7.38 4.21
CA GLY A 375 0.84 -8.47 4.63
C GLY A 375 1.38 -9.89 4.33
N CYS A 376 2.66 -10.05 4.01
CA CYS A 376 3.32 -11.35 3.85
C CYS A 376 3.53 -12.04 5.21
N LYS A 377 2.44 -12.49 5.83
CA LYS A 377 2.40 -12.98 7.23
C LYS A 377 3.30 -14.18 7.51
N SER A 378 3.63 -15.00 6.50
CA SER A 378 4.51 -16.17 6.64
C SER A 378 5.97 -15.94 6.24
N LEU A 379 6.33 -14.73 5.80
CA LEU A 379 7.68 -14.42 5.34
C LEU A 379 8.62 -14.38 6.55
N SER A 380 9.42 -15.42 6.71
CA SER A 380 10.28 -15.62 7.88
C SER A 380 11.71 -15.14 7.68
N SER A 381 12.16 -15.09 6.43
CA SER A 381 13.48 -14.57 6.08
C SER A 381 13.49 -13.95 4.67
N VAL A 382 14.26 -12.89 4.53
CA VAL A 382 14.57 -12.25 3.26
C VAL A 382 16.02 -11.79 3.29
N THR A 383 16.79 -12.19 2.27
CA THR A 383 18.16 -11.69 2.09
C THR A 383 18.09 -10.47 1.19
N LEU A 384 18.40 -9.30 1.75
CA LEU A 384 18.46 -8.06 0.99
C LEU A 384 19.78 -8.01 0.17
N PRO A 385 19.72 -7.62 -1.11
CA PRO A 385 20.89 -7.62 -1.97
C PRO A 385 21.89 -6.51 -1.57
N ASN A 386 23.18 -6.76 -1.75
CA ASN A 386 24.24 -5.81 -1.36
C ASN A 386 24.28 -4.52 -2.20
N THR A 387 23.57 -4.47 -3.33
CA THR A 387 23.40 -3.29 -4.18
C THR A 387 22.15 -2.47 -3.85
N LEU A 388 21.38 -2.88 -2.82
CA LEU A 388 20.12 -2.23 -2.45
C LEU A 388 20.35 -0.81 -1.92
N THR A 389 19.71 0.18 -2.53
CA THR A 389 19.83 1.59 -2.14
C THR A 389 18.57 2.17 -1.49
N GLU A 390 17.40 1.59 -1.80
CA GLU A 390 16.09 2.11 -1.40
C GLU A 390 15.13 1.00 -0.99
N ILE A 391 14.43 1.20 0.13
CA ILE A 391 13.31 0.36 0.58
C ILE A 391 12.04 1.20 0.60
N GLY A 392 11.01 0.79 -0.13
CA GLY A 392 9.77 1.55 -0.30
C GLY A 392 8.91 1.64 0.96
N TYR A 393 7.88 2.49 0.87
CA TYR A 393 6.85 2.66 1.91
C TYR A 393 6.18 1.33 2.24
N SER A 394 6.08 0.99 3.53
CA SER A 394 5.41 -0.24 4.03
C SER A 394 5.88 -1.53 3.36
N ALA A 395 7.11 -1.58 2.84
CA ALA A 395 7.57 -2.70 2.01
C ALA A 395 7.52 -4.06 2.73
N PHE A 396 7.72 -4.11 4.05
CA PHE A 396 7.64 -5.31 4.88
C PHE A 396 6.59 -5.17 6.00
N ASN A 397 5.62 -4.26 5.85
CA ASN A 397 4.57 -4.07 6.84
C ASN A 397 3.72 -5.35 6.97
N GLY A 398 3.41 -5.78 8.19
CA GLY A 398 2.60 -6.98 8.45
C GLY A 398 3.34 -8.30 8.22
N THR A 399 4.67 -8.30 8.08
CA THR A 399 5.51 -9.51 8.05
C THR A 399 5.64 -10.11 9.45
N THR A 400 4.54 -10.69 9.96
CA THR A 400 4.37 -11.03 11.38
C THR A 400 5.35 -12.07 11.93
N VAL A 401 6.03 -12.85 11.07
CA VAL A 401 7.02 -13.87 11.48
C VAL A 401 8.47 -13.50 11.13
N LEU A 402 8.71 -12.37 10.46
CA LEU A 402 10.06 -11.88 10.16
C LEU A 402 10.68 -11.29 11.44
N THR A 403 11.51 -12.06 12.13
CA THR A 403 12.04 -11.66 13.46
C THR A 403 13.37 -10.92 13.40
N THR A 404 14.14 -11.08 12.32
CA THR A 404 15.47 -10.45 12.17
C THR A 404 15.68 -9.94 10.76
N ILE A 405 16.42 -8.84 10.62
CA ILE A 405 16.83 -8.31 9.30
C ILE A 405 18.26 -7.74 9.36
N THR A 406 19.01 -7.90 8.27
CA THR A 406 20.26 -7.17 8.02
C THR A 406 20.02 -6.17 6.90
N ILE A 407 20.24 -4.89 7.19
CA ILE A 407 20.09 -3.79 6.24
C ILE A 407 21.45 -3.56 5.56
N PRO A 408 21.56 -3.71 4.22
CA PRO A 408 22.81 -3.50 3.49
C PRO A 408 23.36 -2.08 3.69
N LYS A 409 24.69 -1.95 3.71
CA LYS A 409 25.39 -0.67 3.90
C LYS A 409 25.09 0.38 2.83
N THR A 410 24.56 -0.07 1.70
CA THR A 410 24.20 0.73 0.51
C THR A 410 22.82 1.39 0.64
N VAL A 411 22.00 0.99 1.61
CA VAL A 411 20.66 1.57 1.84
C VAL A 411 20.80 2.98 2.40
N THR A 412 20.32 3.95 1.62
CA THR A 412 20.36 5.38 1.98
C THR A 412 18.97 6.01 2.07
N LYS A 413 17.94 5.30 1.58
CA LYS A 413 16.55 5.76 1.57
C LYS A 413 15.63 4.66 2.07
N ALA A 414 14.69 5.03 2.92
CA ALA A 414 13.58 4.18 3.33
C ALA A 414 12.28 4.99 3.33
N GLY A 415 11.17 4.38 2.91
CA GLY A 415 9.83 4.92 3.09
C GLY A 415 9.40 4.84 4.55
N SER A 416 8.26 5.43 4.91
CA SER A 416 7.68 5.22 6.23
C SER A 416 7.15 3.80 6.40
N ASP A 417 7.11 3.35 7.65
CA ASP A 417 6.40 2.17 8.13
C ASP A 417 6.87 0.86 7.48
N VAL A 418 8.13 0.82 7.03
CA VAL A 418 8.75 -0.33 6.34
C VAL A 418 8.46 -1.63 7.07
N PHE A 419 8.56 -1.62 8.40
CA PHE A 419 8.40 -2.77 9.28
C PHE A 419 7.24 -2.59 10.28
N GLU A 420 6.27 -1.72 10.00
CA GLU A 420 5.08 -1.60 10.85
C GLU A 420 4.33 -2.94 10.92
N ASP A 421 3.87 -3.30 12.12
CA ASP A 421 3.17 -4.56 12.41
C ASP A 421 3.94 -5.85 11.99
N SER A 422 5.25 -5.74 11.75
CA SER A 422 6.13 -6.89 11.53
C SER A 422 6.47 -7.59 12.85
N GLY A 423 6.93 -8.84 12.76
CA GLY A 423 7.48 -9.60 13.89
C GLY A 423 8.90 -9.19 14.30
N LEU A 424 9.43 -8.09 13.76
CA LEU A 424 10.85 -7.75 13.83
C LEU A 424 11.28 -7.47 15.27
N LYS A 425 12.15 -8.33 15.82
CA LYS A 425 12.70 -8.22 17.19
C LYS A 425 14.08 -7.57 17.20
N THR A 426 14.92 -7.89 16.22
CA THR A 426 16.28 -7.36 16.14
C THR A 426 16.66 -6.97 14.71
N ALA A 427 17.39 -5.88 14.56
CA ALA A 427 17.93 -5.47 13.26
C ALA A 427 19.44 -5.20 13.33
N THR A 428 20.15 -5.44 12.23
CA THR A 428 21.57 -5.09 12.08
C THR A 428 21.73 -4.19 10.86
N ILE A 429 22.42 -3.06 11.03
CA ILE A 429 22.91 -2.25 9.93
C ILE A 429 24.30 -2.77 9.55
N GLU A 430 24.52 -3.11 8.28
CA GLU A 430 25.78 -3.68 7.81
C GLU A 430 26.95 -2.71 7.98
N ASN A 431 28.13 -3.24 8.35
CA ASN A 431 29.35 -2.47 8.51
C ASN A 431 29.72 -1.71 7.22
N GLY A 432 30.11 -0.44 7.37
CA GLY A 432 30.39 0.46 6.24
C GLY A 432 29.24 1.41 5.91
N ALA A 433 28.05 1.24 6.52
CA ALA A 433 26.98 2.23 6.41
C ALA A 433 27.42 3.56 7.03
N THR A 434 27.13 4.67 6.35
CA THR A 434 27.47 6.03 6.82
C THR A 434 26.32 6.70 7.57
N ALA A 435 25.09 6.20 7.41
CA ALA A 435 23.90 6.70 8.08
C ALA A 435 22.89 5.57 8.31
N VAL A 436 22.01 5.75 9.29
CA VAL A 436 20.71 5.05 9.35
C VAL A 436 19.73 5.90 8.55
N ALA A 437 19.06 5.32 7.54
CA ALA A 437 18.14 6.06 6.69
C ALA A 437 16.92 6.60 7.47
N ASP A 438 16.36 7.70 6.98
CA ASP A 438 15.13 8.27 7.53
C ASP A 438 13.99 7.23 7.49
N ASN A 439 13.15 7.20 8.53
CA ASN A 439 12.01 6.29 8.69
C ASN A 439 12.29 4.78 8.69
N LEU A 440 13.54 4.32 8.59
CA LEU A 440 13.88 2.92 8.33
C LEU A 440 13.18 1.90 9.24
N PHE A 441 13.03 2.22 10.53
CA PHE A 441 12.31 1.40 11.51
C PHE A 441 11.13 2.13 12.13
N SER A 442 10.55 3.14 11.47
CA SER A 442 9.37 3.82 12.01
C SER A 442 8.25 2.81 12.26
N ASN A 443 7.61 2.92 13.42
CA ASN A 443 6.53 2.07 13.89
C ASN A 443 6.86 0.56 13.93
N ALA A 444 8.14 0.17 13.98
CA ALA A 444 8.56 -1.20 14.26
C ALA A 444 8.33 -1.54 15.74
N LYS A 445 7.05 -1.68 16.14
CA LYS A 445 6.59 -1.77 17.54
C LYS A 445 7.20 -2.95 18.31
N ASN A 446 7.63 -4.01 17.63
CA ASN A 446 8.25 -5.20 18.21
C ASN A 446 9.79 -5.14 18.29
N LEU A 447 10.42 -4.11 17.73
CA LEU A 447 11.88 -4.00 17.66
C LEU A 447 12.46 -3.71 19.04
N THR A 448 13.29 -4.62 19.56
CA THR A 448 13.87 -4.53 20.91
C THR A 448 15.33 -4.08 20.92
N LYS A 449 16.07 -4.36 19.84
CA LYS A 449 17.49 -4.08 19.72
C LYS A 449 17.90 -3.81 18.27
N VAL A 450 18.80 -2.84 18.10
CA VAL A 450 19.43 -2.54 16.80
C VAL A 450 20.94 -2.47 16.95
N THR A 451 21.65 -3.18 16.09
CA THR A 451 23.11 -3.10 15.99
C THR A 451 23.49 -2.06 14.93
N ILE A 452 24.12 -0.97 15.37
CA ILE A 452 24.57 0.14 14.52
C ILE A 452 26.11 0.13 14.49
N PRO A 453 26.76 0.07 13.32
CA PRO A 453 28.22 -0.01 13.24
C PRO A 453 28.88 1.35 13.50
N ASN A 454 30.13 1.32 13.97
CA ASN A 454 30.98 2.51 14.23
C ASN A 454 31.40 3.26 12.96
N THR A 455 30.81 2.98 11.80
CA THR A 455 30.97 3.77 10.56
C THR A 455 29.86 4.81 10.40
N VAL A 456 28.76 4.68 11.16
CA VAL A 456 27.60 5.55 11.05
C VAL A 456 27.88 6.92 11.67
N LYS A 457 27.64 7.97 10.90
CA LYS A 457 27.82 9.38 11.28
C LYS A 457 26.50 10.10 11.56
N LYS A 458 25.38 9.56 11.09
CA LYS A 458 24.05 10.15 11.23
C LYS A 458 22.97 9.10 11.53
N ILE A 459 22.12 9.38 12.51
CA ILE A 459 20.83 8.70 12.67
C ILE A 459 19.76 9.53 11.94
N GLY A 460 19.05 8.93 10.99
CA GLY A 460 18.03 9.60 10.18
C GLY A 460 16.82 10.04 10.98
N SER A 461 16.07 10.99 10.42
CA SER A 461 14.81 11.48 10.98
C SER A 461 13.79 10.35 11.07
N MET A 462 13.06 10.29 12.19
CA MET A 462 12.04 9.26 12.48
C MET A 462 12.53 7.81 12.35
N SER A 463 13.84 7.56 12.31
CA SER A 463 14.40 6.22 12.03
C SER A 463 13.98 5.16 13.05
N PHE A 464 13.71 5.53 14.30
CA PHE A 464 13.13 4.68 15.36
C PHE A 464 11.85 5.28 15.96
N TYR A 465 11.14 6.13 15.20
CA TYR A 465 9.87 6.71 15.63
C TYR A 465 8.88 5.60 15.98
N GLY A 466 8.21 5.68 17.13
CA GLY A 466 7.20 4.70 17.54
C GLY A 466 7.72 3.28 17.78
N CYS A 467 9.04 3.08 17.91
CA CYS A 467 9.64 1.79 18.30
C CYS A 467 9.40 1.51 19.80
N LYS A 468 8.15 1.22 20.15
CA LYS A 468 7.67 1.13 21.55
C LYS A 468 8.42 0.10 22.41
N SER A 469 8.92 -0.99 21.80
CA SER A 469 9.65 -2.06 22.49
C SER A 469 11.17 -1.88 22.50
N LEU A 470 11.72 -0.84 21.88
CA LEU A 470 13.17 -0.63 21.80
C LEU A 470 13.68 -0.24 23.19
N SER A 471 14.31 -1.19 23.89
CA SER A 471 14.75 -0.99 25.27
C SER A 471 16.22 -0.56 25.38
N SER A 472 17.02 -0.85 24.34
CA SER A 472 18.44 -0.51 24.30
C SER A 472 18.91 -0.21 22.88
N VAL A 473 19.75 0.82 22.75
CA VAL A 473 20.46 1.15 21.51
C VAL A 473 21.85 1.67 21.87
N THR A 474 22.88 1.09 21.27
CA THR A 474 24.24 1.59 21.40
C THR A 474 24.51 2.55 20.25
N LEU A 475 24.69 3.83 20.57
CA LEU A 475 25.04 4.84 19.58
C LEU A 475 26.54 4.74 19.23
N PRO A 476 26.93 4.80 17.95
CA PRO A 476 28.32 4.65 17.55
C PRO A 476 29.18 5.86 17.94
N ASN A 477 30.45 5.62 18.27
CA ASN A 477 31.39 6.67 18.70
C ASN A 477 31.78 7.67 17.58
N THR A 478 31.37 7.41 16.34
CA THR A 478 31.52 8.30 15.19
C THR A 478 30.29 9.17 14.91
N LEU A 479 29.23 9.03 15.71
CA LEU A 479 27.95 9.68 15.47
C LEU A 479 28.07 11.20 15.66
N THR A 480 27.66 11.98 14.66
CA THR A 480 27.73 13.45 14.67
C THR A 480 26.37 14.13 14.72
N GLU A 481 25.33 13.46 14.22
CA GLU A 481 23.98 14.00 14.05
C GLU A 481 22.88 12.98 14.39
N ILE A 482 21.87 13.43 15.14
CA ILE A 482 20.63 12.69 15.40
C ILE A 482 19.46 13.45 14.78
N GLY A 483 18.70 12.82 13.89
CA GLY A 483 17.63 13.44 13.13
C GLY A 483 16.39 13.82 13.94
N TYR A 484 15.47 14.53 13.28
CA TYR A 484 14.17 14.93 13.85
C TYR A 484 13.39 13.70 14.32
N SER A 485 12.88 13.73 15.56
CA SER A 485 12.05 12.67 16.16
C SER A 485 12.63 11.25 16.03
N ALA A 486 13.96 11.12 15.95
CA ALA A 486 14.61 9.85 15.66
C ALA A 486 14.28 8.73 16.65
N PHE A 487 14.04 9.06 17.93
CA PHE A 487 13.67 8.14 19.00
C PHE A 487 12.32 8.53 19.68
N ASN A 488 11.49 9.32 19.00
CA ASN A 488 10.20 9.72 19.55
C ASN A 488 9.31 8.48 19.75
N GLY A 489 8.63 8.38 20.90
CA GLY A 489 7.73 7.26 21.20
C GLY A 489 8.44 5.94 21.54
N THR A 490 9.75 5.96 21.81
CA THR A 490 10.52 4.80 22.29
C THR A 490 10.23 4.53 23.78
N THR A 491 9.02 4.07 24.08
CA THR A 491 8.51 3.96 25.45
C THR A 491 9.28 2.98 26.35
N ALA A 492 10.00 2.01 25.77
CA ALA A 492 10.83 1.06 26.53
C ALA A 492 12.28 1.55 26.76
N LEU A 493 12.74 2.59 26.05
CA LEU A 493 14.11 3.09 26.13
C LEU A 493 14.25 3.95 27.40
N THR A 494 14.81 3.39 28.46
CA THR A 494 14.89 4.06 29.77
C THR A 494 16.19 4.81 30.02
N THR A 495 17.27 4.46 29.31
CA THR A 495 18.58 5.09 29.45
C THR A 495 19.27 5.29 28.11
N ILE A 496 20.04 6.37 27.95
CA ILE A 496 20.86 6.59 26.76
C ILE A 496 22.20 7.27 27.09
N THR A 497 23.27 6.86 26.40
CA THR A 497 24.54 7.60 26.38
C THR A 497 24.70 8.27 25.02
N ILE A 498 24.88 9.58 25.02
CA ILE A 498 25.07 10.39 23.82
C ILE A 498 26.58 10.53 23.56
N PRO A 499 27.10 10.03 22.42
CA PRO A 499 28.53 10.09 22.12
C PRO A 499 29.06 11.53 22.08
N LYS A 500 30.31 11.71 22.51
CA LYS A 500 30.96 13.02 22.58
C LYS A 500 31.09 13.74 21.23
N THR A 501 30.96 13.00 20.15
CA THR A 501 31.02 13.48 18.76
C THR A 501 29.70 14.08 18.27
N VAL A 502 28.58 13.88 18.99
CA VAL A 502 27.27 14.42 18.60
C VAL A 502 27.24 15.92 18.83
N THR A 503 27.11 16.69 17.74
CA THR A 503 27.08 18.16 17.77
C THR A 503 25.75 18.72 17.27
N LYS A 504 24.92 17.89 16.61
CA LYS A 504 23.63 18.29 16.03
C LYS A 504 22.54 17.30 16.44
N ALA A 505 21.38 17.84 16.80
CA ALA A 505 20.16 17.10 17.04
C ALA A 505 18.97 17.81 16.39
N GLY A 506 18.03 17.04 15.85
CA GLY A 506 16.75 17.55 15.37
C GLY A 506 15.81 17.88 16.52
N ASN A 507 14.61 18.37 16.21
CA ASN A 507 13.59 18.60 17.23
C ASN A 507 13.01 17.27 17.73
N ASP A 508 12.56 17.26 18.99
CA ASP A 508 11.73 16.21 19.58
C ASP A 508 12.34 14.79 19.47
N VAL A 509 13.67 14.68 19.53
CA VAL A 509 14.41 13.42 19.37
C VAL A 509 13.89 12.33 20.30
N PHE A 510 13.62 12.67 21.56
CA PHE A 510 13.17 11.77 22.61
C PHE A 510 11.79 12.15 23.17
N GLU A 511 10.98 12.91 22.43
CA GLU A 511 9.58 13.18 22.80
C GLU A 511 8.82 11.85 22.97
N ASP A 512 7.97 11.76 24.00
CA ASP A 512 7.23 10.54 24.36
C ASP A 512 8.08 9.26 24.58
N SER A 513 9.40 9.40 24.77
CA SER A 513 10.26 8.27 25.13
C SER A 513 10.08 7.86 26.60
N GLY A 514 10.48 6.63 26.91
CA GLY A 514 10.55 6.11 28.28
C GLY A 514 11.77 6.61 29.08
N LEU A 515 12.51 7.58 28.55
CA LEU A 515 13.84 7.95 29.02
C LEU A 515 13.79 8.51 30.44
N LYS A 516 14.40 7.80 31.40
CA LYS A 516 14.50 8.22 32.82
C LYS A 516 15.83 8.91 33.10
N THR A 517 16.92 8.36 32.56
CA THR A 517 18.27 8.90 32.76
C THR A 517 19.01 9.02 31.45
N ALA A 518 19.81 10.07 31.29
CA ALA A 518 20.71 10.21 30.16
C ALA A 518 22.12 10.61 30.59
N THR A 519 23.11 10.29 29.76
CA THR A 519 24.52 10.67 29.97
C THR A 519 25.06 11.28 28.68
N ILE A 520 25.70 12.44 28.80
CA ILE A 520 26.57 12.99 27.76
C ILE A 520 27.96 12.40 27.98
N GLU A 521 28.55 11.77 26.97
CA GLU A 521 29.86 11.13 27.09
C GLU A 521 30.97 12.16 27.39
N ASN A 522 31.93 11.78 28.24
CA ASN A 522 33.07 12.61 28.59
C ASN A 522 33.87 13.02 27.33
N GLY A 523 34.25 14.30 27.25
CA GLY A 523 34.89 14.90 26.08
C GLY A 523 33.94 15.68 25.18
N ALA A 524 32.61 15.61 25.39
CA ALA A 524 31.67 16.48 24.70
C ALA A 524 31.91 17.95 25.07
N THR A 525 31.84 18.84 24.09
CA THR A 525 32.02 20.30 24.29
C THR A 525 30.70 21.05 24.47
N SER A 526 29.58 20.45 24.07
CA SER A 526 28.24 21.03 24.22
C SER A 526 27.17 19.96 24.37
N VAL A 527 26.01 20.36 24.90
CA VAL A 527 24.74 19.65 24.70
C VAL A 527 24.06 20.25 23.46
N PRO A 528 23.77 19.48 22.40
CA PRO A 528 23.11 19.97 21.19
C PRO A 528 21.74 20.61 21.44
N ASN A 529 21.35 21.51 20.54
CA ASN A 529 20.00 22.11 20.56
C ASN A 529 18.93 21.02 20.47
N ASN A 530 17.80 21.19 21.16
CA ASN A 530 16.61 20.33 21.15
C ASN A 530 16.82 18.85 21.55
N LEU A 531 18.03 18.42 21.93
CA LEU A 531 18.36 17.01 22.09
C LEU A 531 17.40 16.24 23.01
N PHE A 532 17.04 16.79 24.16
CA PHE A 532 16.06 16.23 25.10
C PHE A 532 14.78 17.07 25.18
N SER A 533 14.47 17.87 24.15
CA SER A 533 13.20 18.60 24.08
C SER A 533 12.04 17.61 24.26
N LYS A 534 11.13 17.94 25.18
CA LYS A 534 9.94 17.18 25.58
C LYS A 534 10.23 15.74 26.01
N ALA A 535 11.43 15.44 26.52
CA ALA A 535 11.70 14.19 27.21
C ALA A 535 11.05 14.22 28.62
N THR A 536 9.72 14.18 28.67
CA THR A 536 8.91 14.40 29.89
C THR A 536 9.14 13.34 30.97
N ASN A 537 9.72 12.19 30.63
CA ASN A 537 10.10 11.16 31.59
C ASN A 537 11.51 11.32 32.19
N LEU A 538 12.32 12.24 31.67
CA LEU A 538 13.72 12.41 32.08
C LEU A 538 13.78 13.00 33.48
N THR A 539 14.31 12.24 34.44
CA THR A 539 14.48 12.68 35.84
C THR A 539 15.90 13.09 36.15
N GLN A 540 16.89 12.57 35.42
CA GLN A 540 18.31 12.82 35.69
C GLN A 540 19.14 12.87 34.39
N ILE A 541 20.08 13.80 34.32
CA ILE A 541 21.08 13.91 33.25
C ILE A 541 22.48 14.03 33.87
N THR A 542 23.43 13.27 33.33
CA THR A 542 24.86 13.41 33.64
C THR A 542 25.54 14.23 32.55
N ILE A 543 26.09 15.39 32.92
CA ILE A 543 26.81 16.30 32.02
C ILE A 543 28.28 16.38 32.49
N PRO A 544 29.27 16.03 31.65
CA PRO A 544 30.67 15.98 32.06
C PRO A 544 31.29 17.38 32.14
N ASN A 545 32.37 17.49 32.94
CA ASN A 545 33.17 18.70 33.13
C ASN A 545 33.90 19.22 31.87
N THR A 546 33.69 18.62 30.71
CA THR A 546 34.20 19.11 29.43
C THR A 546 33.21 20.01 28.68
N VAL A 547 31.93 20.00 29.09
CA VAL A 547 30.86 20.74 28.41
C VAL A 547 30.98 22.23 28.72
N LYS A 548 30.97 23.04 27.66
CA LYS A 548 31.05 24.51 27.72
C LYS A 548 29.70 25.19 27.41
N LYS A 549 28.80 24.51 26.71
CA LYS A 549 27.53 25.10 26.25
C LYS A 549 26.35 24.14 26.40
N ILE A 550 25.25 24.60 26.99
CA ILE A 550 23.94 23.93 26.96
C ILE A 550 23.11 24.55 25.84
N GLY A 551 22.80 23.79 24.79
CA GLY A 551 22.13 24.26 23.58
C GLY A 551 20.68 24.72 23.79
N SER A 552 20.17 25.47 22.81
CA SER A 552 18.81 26.02 22.85
C SER A 552 17.79 24.90 22.94
N MET A 553 16.79 25.05 23.81
CA MET A 553 15.71 24.07 24.03
C MET A 553 16.19 22.64 24.33
N SER A 554 17.46 22.45 24.73
CA SER A 554 18.05 21.12 24.94
C SER A 554 17.33 20.27 25.99
N PHE A 555 16.71 20.90 27.01
CA PHE A 555 15.85 20.27 28.00
C PHE A 555 14.48 20.98 28.09
N TYR A 556 14.03 21.58 26.99
CA TYR A 556 12.71 22.22 26.94
C TYR A 556 11.63 21.20 27.30
N ASP A 557 10.71 21.56 28.19
CA ASP A 557 9.57 20.72 28.58
C ASP A 557 9.95 19.34 29.17
N CYS A 558 11.16 19.23 29.77
CA CYS A 558 11.55 18.10 30.61
C CYS A 558 10.85 18.18 31.98
N THR A 559 9.54 17.94 32.02
CA THR A 559 8.69 18.25 33.18
C THR A 559 9.07 17.50 34.47
N LYS A 560 9.67 16.30 34.38
CA LYS A 560 10.14 15.51 35.53
C LYS A 560 11.60 15.75 35.93
N LEU A 561 12.35 16.58 35.19
CA LEU A 561 13.75 16.87 35.51
C LEU A 561 13.80 17.79 36.73
N SER A 562 14.21 17.25 37.88
CA SER A 562 14.15 17.95 39.16
C SER A 562 15.45 18.68 39.53
N SER A 563 16.59 18.21 39.03
CA SER A 563 17.90 18.82 39.27
C SER A 563 18.89 18.47 38.17
N VAL A 564 19.88 19.32 37.97
CA VAL A 564 21.00 19.11 37.04
C VAL A 564 22.28 19.63 37.68
N THR A 565 23.31 18.79 37.73
CA THR A 565 24.66 19.25 38.06
C THR A 565 25.30 19.86 36.83
N LEU A 566 25.48 21.18 36.85
CA LEU A 566 26.16 21.89 35.76
C LEU A 566 27.69 21.86 35.96
N PRO A 567 28.47 21.67 34.88
CA PRO A 567 29.92 21.57 34.98
C PRO A 567 30.59 22.93 35.24
N ASN A 568 31.69 22.93 35.99
CA ASN A 568 32.44 24.16 36.32
C ASN A 568 33.10 24.85 35.11
N THR A 569 33.11 24.19 33.95
CA THR A 569 33.60 24.73 32.68
C THR A 569 32.51 25.40 31.83
N LEU A 570 31.26 25.35 32.27
CA LEU A 570 30.13 25.83 31.49
C LEU A 570 30.18 27.35 31.31
N THR A 571 30.16 27.84 30.08
CA THR A 571 30.19 29.27 29.76
C THR A 571 28.86 29.80 29.25
N SER A 572 28.01 28.95 28.65
CA SER A 572 26.74 29.38 28.05
C SER A 572 25.57 28.44 28.37
N ILE A 573 24.43 29.03 28.75
CA ILE A 573 23.12 28.37 28.79
C ILE A 573 22.21 29.10 27.80
N GLU A 574 21.86 28.44 26.70
CA GLU A 574 21.16 29.07 25.58
C GLU A 574 19.65 29.23 25.80
N THR A 575 18.98 29.85 24.82
CA THR A 575 17.54 30.20 24.87
C THR A 575 16.67 28.99 25.19
N SER A 576 15.81 29.15 26.20
CA SER A 576 14.84 28.14 26.65
C SER A 576 15.43 26.78 27.02
N ALA A 577 16.72 26.69 27.33
CA ALA A 577 17.41 25.43 27.61
C ALA A 577 16.68 24.57 28.66
N PHE A 578 16.19 25.17 29.75
CA PHE A 578 15.45 24.51 30.83
C PHE A 578 14.03 25.08 31.03
N LYS A 579 13.44 25.69 29.99
CA LYS A 579 12.07 26.20 30.07
C LYS A 579 11.09 25.03 30.22
N ASN A 580 10.07 25.19 31.06
CA ASN A 580 9.07 24.20 31.44
C ASN A 580 9.64 22.93 32.15
N CYS A 581 10.83 23.01 32.78
CA CYS A 581 11.30 21.98 33.71
C CYS A 581 10.57 22.07 35.06
N GLN A 582 9.29 21.70 35.09
CA GLN A 582 8.37 21.99 36.21
C GLN A 582 8.78 21.35 37.56
N ALA A 583 9.44 20.18 37.54
CA ALA A 583 9.95 19.55 38.76
C ALA A 583 11.18 20.27 39.36
N MET A 584 11.86 21.10 38.58
CA MET A 584 13.04 21.85 39.02
C MET A 584 12.61 23.08 39.83
N LYS A 585 12.96 23.10 41.11
CA LYS A 585 12.66 24.24 42.01
C LYS A 585 13.85 25.18 42.18
N SER A 586 15.05 24.69 41.89
CA SER A 586 16.26 25.48 41.96
C SER A 586 17.35 24.93 41.07
N ILE A 587 18.31 25.78 40.70
CA ILE A 587 19.52 25.36 40.00
C ILE A 587 20.75 26.07 40.57
N THR A 588 21.88 25.38 40.58
CA THR A 588 23.20 25.96 40.90
C THR A 588 23.93 26.32 39.61
N ILE A 589 24.28 27.60 39.45
CA ILE A 589 25.01 28.09 38.29
C ILE A 589 26.49 28.31 38.66
N PRO A 590 27.45 27.69 37.93
CA PRO A 590 28.86 27.88 38.18
C PRO A 590 29.34 29.28 37.75
N LYS A 591 30.40 29.79 38.40
CA LYS A 591 30.97 31.13 38.17
C LYS A 591 31.41 31.37 36.71
N SER A 592 31.72 30.30 36.00
CA SER A 592 32.16 30.30 34.60
C SER A 592 31.10 30.73 33.60
N VAL A 593 29.80 30.70 33.96
CA VAL A 593 28.73 31.04 33.01
C VAL A 593 28.73 32.54 32.74
N THR A 594 28.95 32.91 31.47
CA THR A 594 29.02 34.30 31.00
C THR A 594 27.83 34.69 30.11
N TYR A 595 27.01 33.73 29.68
CA TYR A 595 25.87 33.96 28.81
C TYR A 595 24.61 33.19 29.25
N PHE A 596 23.46 33.88 29.17
CA PHE A 596 22.13 33.31 29.31
C PHE A 596 21.25 33.75 28.13
N GLY A 597 20.64 32.77 27.45
CA GLY A 597 19.61 33.04 26.47
C GLY A 597 18.28 33.45 27.10
N THR A 598 17.34 33.86 26.25
CA THR A 598 15.98 34.23 26.68
C THR A 598 15.30 33.03 27.35
N THR A 599 14.69 33.26 28.51
CA THR A 599 14.00 32.22 29.29
C THR A 599 14.82 30.94 29.55
N ALA A 600 16.15 31.04 29.60
CA ALA A 600 17.07 29.90 29.75
C ALA A 600 16.79 29.01 30.97
N VAL A 601 16.47 29.58 32.13
CA VAL A 601 16.27 28.87 33.40
C VAL A 601 15.16 29.55 34.22
N GLY A 602 14.32 28.78 34.90
CA GLY A 602 13.35 29.30 35.88
C GLY A 602 12.06 29.83 35.25
N TYR A 603 11.72 29.36 34.06
CA TYR A 603 10.51 29.76 33.33
C TYR A 603 9.58 28.56 33.06
N SER A 604 8.27 28.78 33.20
CA SER A 604 7.22 27.91 32.70
C SER A 604 6.15 28.75 32.00
N ASP A 605 5.68 28.32 30.83
CA ASP A 605 4.60 28.99 30.07
C ASP A 605 4.83 30.49 29.82
N GLY A 606 6.10 30.86 29.65
CA GLY A 606 6.52 32.25 29.39
C GLY A 606 6.57 33.14 30.64
N ARG A 607 6.31 32.60 31.83
CA ARG A 607 6.39 33.30 33.12
C ARG A 607 7.50 32.71 33.98
N VAL A 608 7.99 33.49 34.92
CA VAL A 608 8.93 33.01 35.95
C VAL A 608 8.19 32.03 36.86
N VAL A 609 8.83 30.90 37.16
CA VAL A 609 8.30 29.90 38.09
C VAL A 609 8.31 30.47 39.49
N ASP A 610 7.14 30.44 40.15
CA ASP A 610 7.00 30.96 41.51
C ASP A 610 7.89 30.20 42.49
N GLY A 611 8.57 30.95 43.37
CA GLY A 611 9.53 30.40 44.33
C GLY A 611 10.80 29.78 43.73
N PHE A 612 11.07 29.91 42.43
CA PHE A 612 12.29 29.34 41.82
C PHE A 612 13.55 30.06 42.32
N ILE A 613 14.58 29.28 42.70
CA ILE A 613 15.82 29.79 43.28
C ILE A 613 17.02 29.52 42.36
N ILE A 614 17.77 30.57 42.03
CA ILE A 614 19.09 30.45 41.42
C ILE A 614 20.14 30.56 42.53
N TYR A 615 20.91 29.49 42.73
CA TYR A 615 22.13 29.51 43.54
C TYR A 615 23.33 29.86 42.65
N GLY A 616 24.19 30.77 43.09
CA GLY A 616 25.38 31.14 42.34
C GLY A 616 26.27 32.11 43.12
N TYR A 617 27.34 32.59 42.50
CA TYR A 617 28.30 33.47 43.16
C TYR A 617 27.96 34.96 42.92
N LYS A 618 28.29 35.82 43.88
CA LYS A 618 28.11 37.28 43.74
C LYS A 618 28.96 37.81 42.57
N ASN A 619 28.52 38.91 41.96
CA ASN A 619 29.18 39.59 40.84
C ASN A 619 29.31 38.70 39.58
N THR A 620 28.42 37.73 39.40
CA THR A 620 28.39 36.86 38.21
C THR A 620 27.19 37.16 37.32
N LYS A 621 27.24 36.65 36.08
CA LYS A 621 26.08 36.73 35.16
C LYS A 621 24.87 35.99 35.68
N ALA A 622 25.04 34.98 36.55
CA ALA A 622 23.92 34.32 37.21
C ALA A 622 23.14 35.29 38.10
N GLN A 623 23.84 36.11 38.90
CA GLN A 623 23.22 37.15 39.71
C GLN A 623 22.52 38.19 38.82
N THR A 624 23.18 38.68 37.77
CA THR A 624 22.58 39.64 36.82
C THR A 624 21.32 39.08 36.17
N TYR A 625 21.35 37.81 35.75
CA TYR A 625 20.21 37.13 35.14
C TYR A 625 19.05 37.00 36.11
N ALA A 626 19.31 36.57 37.36
CA ALA A 626 18.28 36.43 38.37
C ALA A 626 17.62 37.79 38.69
N THR A 627 18.42 38.84 38.93
CA THR A 627 17.91 40.19 39.21
C THR A 627 17.09 40.75 38.06
N LYS A 628 17.60 40.67 36.82
CA LYS A 628 16.90 41.18 35.62
C LYS A 628 15.52 40.54 35.46
N ASN A 629 15.42 39.26 35.75
CA ASN A 629 14.21 38.47 35.53
C ASN A 629 13.33 38.34 36.78
N LYS A 630 13.66 39.01 37.90
CA LYS A 630 12.92 38.91 39.17
C LYS A 630 12.85 37.48 39.73
N ILE A 631 13.91 36.69 39.55
CA ILE A 631 14.08 35.35 40.10
C ILE A 631 14.86 35.46 41.42
N THR A 632 14.50 34.68 42.44
CA THR A 632 15.21 34.67 43.72
C THR A 632 16.65 34.19 43.54
N PHE A 633 17.62 34.99 43.97
CA PHE A 633 19.04 34.65 43.95
C PHE A 633 19.57 34.37 45.36
N LYS A 634 20.22 33.22 45.55
CA LYS A 634 20.94 32.90 46.79
C LYS A 634 22.44 32.81 46.50
N ALA A 635 23.20 33.72 47.10
CA ALA A 635 24.64 33.74 46.98
C ALA A 635 25.24 32.50 47.68
N LEU A 636 26.03 31.74 46.95
CA LEU A 636 26.94 30.75 47.50
C LEU A 636 28.16 31.45 48.08
N GLN A 637 28.70 30.91 49.17
CA GLN A 637 29.99 31.35 49.69
C GLN A 637 31.07 30.92 48.69
N GLU A 638 32.00 31.83 48.37
CA GLU A 638 33.24 31.40 47.72
C GLU A 638 34.00 30.55 48.73
N GLU A 639 34.47 29.38 48.33
CA GLU A 639 35.54 28.71 49.08
C GLU A 639 36.75 29.62 49.01
N THR A 640 36.94 30.45 50.04
CA THR A 640 38.15 31.22 50.22
C THR A 640 39.18 30.27 50.81
N VAL A 641 40.10 29.81 49.97
CA VAL A 641 41.34 29.21 50.47
C VAL A 641 42.09 30.34 51.18
N PRO A 642 42.37 30.22 52.48
CA PRO A 642 43.09 31.24 53.21
C PRO A 642 44.42 31.57 52.52
N VAL A 643 44.80 32.84 52.51
CA VAL A 643 46.13 33.24 52.03
C VAL A 643 47.18 32.57 52.91
N GLY A 644 48.01 31.72 52.31
CA GLY A 644 48.98 30.88 53.00
C GLY A 644 48.60 29.40 53.19
N ASP A 645 47.36 28.99 52.88
CA ASP A 645 46.97 27.56 52.81
C ASP A 645 47.32 27.04 51.40
N ILE A 646 48.52 26.49 51.27
CA ILE A 646 49.14 26.09 50.00
C ILE A 646 48.68 24.70 49.60
N ASN A 647 48.50 23.83 50.58
CA ASN A 647 48.13 22.44 50.36
C ASN A 647 46.59 22.24 50.24
N ASN A 648 45.81 23.30 50.54
CA ASN A 648 44.35 23.37 50.51
C ASN A 648 43.66 22.40 51.50
N ASP A 649 44.26 22.22 52.68
CA ASP A 649 43.72 21.39 53.76
C ASP A 649 42.86 22.19 54.76
N GLY A 650 42.74 23.51 54.56
CA GLY A 650 41.94 24.42 55.38
C GLY A 650 42.68 24.96 56.60
N LYS A 651 43.97 24.66 56.76
CA LYS A 651 44.85 25.22 57.80
C LYS A 651 45.99 25.99 57.15
N ILE A 652 46.58 26.90 57.93
CA ILE A 652 47.83 27.57 57.56
C ILE A 652 48.86 27.11 58.58
N ASP A 653 49.72 26.17 58.22
CA ASP A 653 50.72 25.62 59.11
C ASP A 653 52.06 25.32 58.41
N VAL A 654 53.00 24.72 59.14
CA VAL A 654 54.36 24.46 58.62
C VAL A 654 54.36 23.55 57.38
N SER A 655 53.30 22.76 57.17
CA SER A 655 53.15 21.94 55.98
C SER A 655 52.97 22.79 54.72
N ASP A 656 52.33 23.95 54.81
CA ASP A 656 52.14 24.90 53.71
C ASP A 656 53.44 25.59 53.29
N VAL A 657 54.23 26.00 54.28
CA VAL A 657 55.60 26.52 54.08
C VAL A 657 56.44 25.46 53.38
N THR A 658 56.39 24.23 53.86
CA THR A 658 57.12 23.10 53.25
C THR A 658 56.65 22.86 51.82
N TYR A 659 55.34 22.87 51.58
CA TYR A 659 54.75 22.66 50.27
C TYR A 659 55.21 23.73 49.27
N LEU A 660 55.16 25.01 49.67
CA LEU A 660 55.59 26.12 48.83
C LEU A 660 57.10 26.10 48.57
N GLN A 661 57.91 25.80 49.58
CA GLN A 661 59.37 25.70 49.44
C GLN A 661 59.76 24.54 48.50
N MET A 662 59.06 23.41 48.56
CA MET A 662 59.27 22.28 47.66
C MET A 662 58.89 22.62 46.22
N TYR A 663 57.77 23.33 46.02
CA TYR A 663 57.41 23.87 44.70
C TYR A 663 58.50 24.80 44.15
N LEU A 664 58.98 25.76 44.95
CA LEU A 664 60.02 26.71 44.54
C LEU A 664 61.39 26.06 44.28
N SER A 665 61.67 24.92 44.91
CA SER A 665 62.88 24.12 44.64
C SER A 665 62.86 23.38 43.29
N GLY A 666 61.74 23.42 42.56
CA GLY A 666 61.57 22.76 41.27
C GLY A 666 61.13 21.30 41.37
N ASN A 667 60.63 20.83 42.52
CA ASN A 667 60.13 19.47 42.68
C ASN A 667 58.79 19.28 41.97
N SER A 668 58.78 18.54 40.87
CA SER A 668 57.61 18.33 39.99
C SER A 668 56.44 17.57 40.62
N SER A 669 56.62 17.01 41.83
CA SER A 669 55.55 16.33 42.58
C SER A 669 54.60 17.31 43.30
N TYR A 670 55.00 18.57 43.45
CA TYR A 670 54.26 19.61 44.18
C TYR A 670 53.73 20.65 43.19
N VAL A 671 52.41 20.85 43.17
CA VAL A 671 51.76 21.76 42.22
C VAL A 671 50.89 22.74 43.00
N ILE A 672 51.11 24.04 42.80
CA ILE A 672 50.28 25.08 43.41
C ILE A 672 48.89 25.05 42.77
N LYS A 673 47.91 24.55 43.52
CA LYS A 673 46.50 24.47 43.07
C LYS A 673 45.80 25.81 43.12
N ASN A 674 46.15 26.65 44.09
CA ASN A 674 45.61 27.99 44.25
C ASN A 674 46.73 29.03 44.31
N THR A 675 47.02 29.64 43.17
CA THR A 675 48.09 30.64 43.05
C THR A 675 47.82 31.90 43.88
N LYS A 676 46.56 32.21 44.19
CA LYS A 676 46.22 33.35 45.06
C LYS A 676 46.48 33.06 46.54
N ALA A 677 46.38 31.79 46.95
CA ALA A 677 46.77 31.40 48.30
C ALA A 677 48.30 31.36 48.43
N ALA A 678 49.01 31.10 47.33
CA ALA A 678 50.47 31.02 47.28
C ALA A 678 51.20 32.36 47.11
N ASP A 679 50.58 33.37 46.52
CA ASP A 679 51.03 34.77 46.52
C ASP A 679 50.60 35.43 47.84
N ALA A 680 51.29 35.05 48.92
CA ALA A 680 50.93 35.43 50.28
C ALA A 680 51.24 36.89 50.59
N ASN A 681 52.20 37.48 49.89
CA ASN A 681 52.56 38.88 50.05
C ASN A 681 51.76 39.83 49.12
N GLY A 682 51.08 39.30 48.10
CA GLY A 682 50.23 40.03 47.17
C GLY A 682 50.98 40.80 46.08
N ASP A 683 52.23 40.47 45.79
CA ASP A 683 53.07 41.16 44.80
C ASP A 683 52.92 40.60 43.37
N GLY A 684 52.12 39.55 43.19
CA GLY A 684 51.84 38.93 41.91
C GLY A 684 52.87 37.90 41.45
N LYS A 685 53.87 37.59 42.28
CA LYS A 685 54.82 36.49 42.08
C LYS A 685 54.61 35.43 43.15
N ILE A 686 55.11 34.23 42.88
CA ILE A 686 55.17 33.15 43.86
C ILE A 686 56.65 32.87 44.05
N ASP A 687 57.23 33.39 45.12
CA ASP A 687 58.65 33.28 45.42
C ASP A 687 58.95 33.18 46.93
N VAL A 688 60.22 33.33 47.30
CA VAL A 688 60.67 33.18 48.69
C VAL A 688 60.07 34.23 49.63
N ALA A 689 59.64 35.39 49.11
CA ALA A 689 58.97 36.42 49.88
C ALA A 689 57.60 35.94 50.38
N ASP A 690 56.91 35.10 49.60
CA ASP A 690 55.66 34.46 50.02
C ASP A 690 55.88 33.43 51.12
N VAL A 691 56.92 32.61 51.00
CA VAL A 691 57.32 31.67 52.06
C VAL A 691 57.53 32.42 53.38
N THR A 692 58.26 33.53 53.33
CA THR A 692 58.55 34.37 54.50
C THR A 692 57.25 34.96 55.09
N LYS A 693 56.32 35.37 54.22
CA LYS A 693 55.03 35.91 54.64
C LYS A 693 54.16 34.84 55.31
N ILE A 694 54.11 33.63 54.78
CA ILE A 694 53.36 32.49 55.37
C ILE A 694 53.97 32.10 56.73
N GLN A 695 55.29 32.02 56.83
CA GLN A 695 55.98 31.79 58.11
C GLN A 695 55.60 32.85 59.17
N THR A 696 55.46 34.11 58.74
CA THR A 696 55.03 35.20 59.63
C THR A 696 53.59 35.03 60.06
N ILE A 697 52.71 34.56 59.17
CA ILE A 697 51.28 34.27 59.48
C ILE A 697 51.16 33.10 60.48
N ILE A 698 52.01 32.08 60.39
CA ILE A 698 52.00 30.93 61.31
C ILE A 698 52.53 31.31 62.69
N ALA A 699 53.47 32.26 62.76
CA ALA A 699 54.12 32.68 64.00
C ALA A 699 53.28 33.69 64.82
N SER A 700 52.24 34.28 64.22
CA SER A 700 51.28 35.21 64.85
C SER A 700 50.01 34.51 65.31
#